data_AF-A0A954X204-F1
#
_entry.id   AF-A0A954X204-F1
#
_cell.length_a   1.000
_cell.length_b   1.000
_cell.length_c   1.000
_cell.angle_alpha   90.00
_cell.angle_beta   90.00
_cell.angle_gamma   90.00
#
_symmetry.space_group_name_H-M   'P 1'
#
loop_
_entity.id
_entity.type
_entity.pdbx_description
1 polymer ?
#
loop_
_entity_poly.entity_id
_entity_poly.type
_entity_poly.pdbx_seq_one_letter_code
_entity_poly.pdbx_strand_id
1 'polypeptide(L)'
;DNVSLAGNGQNVALLGNRIYNSGELGIDLNDDGVTLNDGDDADAGSNGLQNFPSLADVVTSGSTFAVSGSLNTEAERTYRIEFFASESANPSGFGEGQRYLGYTNVTTDANGAVDFHASLVGAIDPDEVLTATATEVLGGGYGGTSEFAQAVSAVAGGHVVYVDTAADASDGDTSSVTALLANRGADGKISLREAIVATNNTGNVSGWLDEIRFAISESDPWHYHYVDNSAAKVTWGNAQAVSMGGMRDVDYHESWFRIDLASALPTVTDGLIVNGYSQAGARANSQAEMDPTDAVIRIELYAHGLGGTAWTLAGEGSELRGVNINGYTSQVLLSIGANNITVGGSYFGTDISGTIDSPSGRRGVQMQNGTSGTLIGGPTTADRNIISGNYWGITEGGTGTIQGNFIGTDKFGTSAIGNGLTGIAGVGGKTVIDNVISGNGRDGLEIDWSSNFVIEGNKIGTDVTGTVDLGNGRYGIDGTQISNGVIRNNIISGNAAAGLMLNGSSVHDVVVQGNYVGTDITGEVAIPNGYGIDVIFPGTGVVIGGVNPGEGNLLSGNSSVGLFIRTNNEVSVFGNTIGASASGSALPNAQAGIRVLSGSTAAVIGGNGAGEGNVIAFNNGPGIQVDSNASTGNTFIGNSIYGNLGLGIDINGDGVTPNDLGDVDTGPNDLQNFPVLATAAANGSAAVIGGSLTSTPNRSFRVEFFASDDVDGDGFGEGQRYLGFTTVMTGADGVAEFSVSLSGDASGGDWITATATEDLGGGLYGGTSEFSMAVQAVEASIITVDTTAHTRDGDTSSIAALFADRGADGRISLREAIEAANNTANVGGGPDLIRFDLSTSDSGFVDPDGIVGNADDYWRIQPTSQFTITDAVVIDGFSQAGSMMGDLWAGTPHEIKVEIDGSQTNTRGFVISSAGSGSTIRGLAIHSAMTNNIQVNGQSTIEANYVGLTANGDDAPGHRGTATTSANILVNGSVSAGSQLLDNVVAGAWNKNIRIGTANGANGVIVQGNFVGVDPTGMSRAPGAQTTNGTYGIILRDGVDDVVIGGS
;
A
#
# COMPACT_ATOMS: atom_id res chain seq x y z
N ASP A 1 -30.38 -53.65 1.24
CA ASP A 1 -30.77 -52.24 1.59
C ASP A 1 -32.26 -52.00 1.42
N ASN A 2 -32.80 -50.92 2.02
CA ASN A 2 -34.21 -50.51 1.84
C ASN A 2 -34.46 -49.82 0.49
N VAL A 3 -33.54 -48.92 0.07
CA VAL A 3 -33.54 -48.29 -1.25
C VAL A 3 -32.14 -48.46 -1.84
N SER A 4 -32.05 -49.21 -2.93
CA SER A 4 -30.80 -49.41 -3.68
C SER A 4 -30.93 -48.78 -5.06
N LEU A 5 -29.96 -47.94 -5.43
CA LEU A 5 -29.86 -47.37 -6.77
C LEU A 5 -28.68 -48.03 -7.47
N ALA A 6 -28.98 -48.80 -8.52
CA ALA A 6 -27.98 -49.53 -9.28
C ALA A 6 -28.05 -49.20 -10.77
N GLY A 7 -26.88 -49.16 -11.42
CA GLY A 7 -26.73 -48.97 -12.86
C GLY A 7 -27.07 -47.54 -13.33
N ASN A 8 -26.08 -46.65 -13.34
CA ASN A 8 -26.11 -45.30 -13.95
C ASN A 8 -27.37 -44.44 -13.73
N GLY A 9 -28.17 -44.70 -12.68
CA GLY A 9 -29.33 -43.87 -12.35
C GLY A 9 -28.86 -42.50 -11.87
N GLN A 10 -29.42 -41.41 -12.39
CA GLN A 10 -29.00 -40.04 -12.05
C GLN A 10 -30.20 -39.19 -11.62
N ASN A 11 -29.94 -38.19 -10.79
CA ASN A 11 -30.93 -37.19 -10.35
C ASN A 11 -32.17 -37.79 -9.66
N VAL A 12 -31.97 -38.85 -8.87
CA VAL A 12 -33.03 -39.47 -8.08
C VAL A 12 -33.05 -38.82 -6.70
N ALA A 13 -34.00 -37.92 -6.49
CA ALA A 13 -34.22 -37.25 -5.22
C ALA A 13 -35.07 -38.10 -4.25
N LEU A 14 -34.57 -38.35 -3.05
CA LEU A 14 -35.20 -39.13 -1.99
C LEU A 14 -35.57 -38.25 -0.79
N LEU A 15 -36.61 -37.42 -0.94
CA LEU A 15 -36.94 -36.39 0.04
C LEU A 15 -37.97 -36.81 1.09
N GLY A 16 -37.69 -36.58 2.36
CA GLY A 16 -38.62 -36.69 3.50
C GLY A 16 -39.13 -38.12 3.78
N ASN A 17 -38.47 -39.14 3.24
CA ASN A 17 -38.89 -40.54 3.38
C ASN A 17 -38.42 -41.13 4.71
N ARG A 18 -39.28 -41.91 5.37
CA ARG A 18 -38.91 -42.66 6.58
C ARG A 18 -38.38 -44.03 6.17
N ILE A 19 -37.06 -44.20 6.17
CA ILE A 19 -36.37 -45.37 5.65
C ILE A 19 -35.59 -46.01 6.81
N TYR A 20 -36.11 -47.11 7.38
CA TYR A 20 -35.53 -47.76 8.57
C TYR A 20 -35.92 -49.24 8.71
N ASN A 21 -35.25 -49.96 9.62
CA ASN A 21 -35.39 -51.39 9.92
C ASN A 21 -35.09 -52.32 8.72
N SER A 22 -34.11 -52.00 7.88
CA SER A 22 -33.70 -52.87 6.75
C SER A 22 -32.90 -54.08 7.20
N GLY A 23 -32.15 -53.96 8.30
CA GLY A 23 -31.09 -54.91 8.67
C GLY A 23 -29.80 -54.77 7.86
N GLU A 24 -29.81 -53.88 6.85
CA GLU A 24 -28.71 -53.44 5.96
C GLU A 24 -28.78 -51.89 5.85
N LEU A 25 -28.26 -51.23 4.80
CA LEU A 25 -28.30 -49.77 4.69
C LEU A 25 -29.69 -49.24 4.32
N GLY A 26 -29.97 -48.01 4.74
CA GLY A 26 -31.22 -47.32 4.40
C GLY A 26 -31.27 -46.92 2.92
N ILE A 27 -30.24 -46.22 2.47
CA ILE A 27 -30.00 -45.86 1.06
C ILE A 27 -28.61 -46.41 0.72
N ASP A 28 -28.51 -47.14 -0.39
CA ASP A 28 -27.26 -47.66 -0.94
C ASP A 28 -27.13 -47.20 -2.40
N LEU A 29 -26.05 -46.48 -2.69
CA LEU A 29 -25.69 -46.05 -4.03
C LEU A 29 -24.70 -47.06 -4.65
N ASN A 30 -25.14 -47.75 -5.71
CA ASN A 30 -24.45 -48.82 -6.44
C ASN A 30 -24.54 -50.25 -5.87
N ASP A 31 -25.25 -50.47 -4.77
CA ASP A 31 -25.46 -51.80 -4.18
C ASP A 31 -24.15 -52.45 -3.70
N ASP A 32 -23.19 -51.63 -3.27
CA ASP A 32 -21.84 -52.05 -2.85
C ASP A 32 -21.51 -51.68 -1.40
N GLY A 33 -22.51 -51.20 -0.64
CA GLY A 33 -22.36 -50.75 0.73
C GLY A 33 -22.05 -49.25 0.80
N VAL A 34 -21.56 -48.79 1.96
CA VAL A 34 -21.36 -47.36 2.20
C VAL A 34 -20.29 -46.82 1.26
N THR A 35 -20.67 -45.83 0.45
CA THR A 35 -19.75 -45.06 -0.37
C THR A 35 -19.18 -43.92 0.47
N LEU A 36 -17.89 -43.98 0.82
CA LEU A 36 -17.26 -42.99 1.67
C LEU A 36 -17.03 -41.67 0.93
N ASN A 37 -17.21 -40.55 1.65
CA ASN A 37 -16.96 -39.22 1.11
C ASN A 37 -15.53 -39.06 0.56
N ASP A 38 -15.40 -38.38 -0.58
CA ASP A 38 -14.13 -38.01 -1.19
C ASP A 38 -13.89 -36.48 -1.21
N GLY A 39 -12.82 -36.03 -1.88
CA GLY A 39 -12.38 -34.63 -1.86
C GLY A 39 -13.03 -33.70 -2.89
N ASP A 40 -13.56 -34.24 -4.00
CA ASP A 40 -13.93 -33.44 -5.19
C ASP A 40 -15.26 -33.86 -5.88
N ASP A 41 -16.04 -34.81 -5.33
CA ASP A 41 -17.39 -35.28 -5.78
C ASP A 41 -17.57 -35.37 -7.32
N ALA A 42 -16.49 -35.79 -8.00
CA ALA A 42 -16.42 -35.93 -9.45
C ALA A 42 -16.77 -37.36 -9.90
N ASP A 43 -17.43 -38.11 -9.02
CA ASP A 43 -17.62 -39.54 -9.17
C ASP A 43 -18.66 -39.92 -10.23
N ALA A 44 -18.46 -41.12 -10.79
CA ALA A 44 -19.35 -41.68 -11.81
C ALA A 44 -20.07 -42.91 -11.24
N GLY A 45 -21.38 -42.81 -11.08
CA GLY A 45 -22.19 -43.89 -10.49
C GLY A 45 -23.61 -43.43 -10.25
N SER A 46 -24.40 -44.22 -9.53
CA SER A 46 -25.77 -43.85 -9.18
C SER A 46 -25.78 -42.55 -8.36
N ASN A 47 -26.56 -41.56 -8.80
CA ASN A 47 -26.58 -40.19 -8.26
C ASN A 47 -25.19 -39.52 -8.16
N GLY A 48 -24.25 -39.92 -9.02
CA GLY A 48 -22.89 -39.38 -8.98
C GLY A 48 -22.09 -39.78 -7.74
N LEU A 49 -22.57 -40.76 -6.95
CA LEU A 49 -21.99 -41.09 -5.64
C LEU A 49 -21.92 -39.90 -4.66
N GLN A 50 -22.86 -38.96 -4.80
CA GLN A 50 -23.00 -37.76 -3.99
C GLN A 50 -22.56 -37.96 -2.53
N ASN A 51 -21.55 -37.18 -2.11
CA ASN A 51 -21.06 -37.16 -0.75
C ASN A 51 -22.20 -36.82 0.24
N PHE A 52 -22.29 -37.57 1.34
CA PHE A 52 -23.23 -37.30 2.42
C PHE A 52 -22.66 -36.25 3.41
N PRO A 53 -23.50 -35.56 4.18
CA PRO A 53 -23.02 -34.61 5.20
C PRO A 53 -22.22 -35.30 6.31
N SER A 54 -21.11 -34.70 6.75
CA SER A 54 -20.40 -35.13 7.95
C SER A 54 -20.94 -34.39 9.16
N LEU A 55 -21.69 -35.07 10.03
CA LEU A 55 -22.25 -34.47 11.25
C LEU A 55 -21.20 -34.45 12.37
N ALA A 56 -21.05 -33.31 13.04
CA ALA A 56 -20.10 -33.13 14.13
C ALA A 56 -20.79 -33.23 15.50
N ASP A 57 -21.77 -32.36 15.77
CA ASP A 57 -22.52 -32.35 17.03
C ASP A 57 -24.02 -32.28 16.80
N VAL A 58 -24.78 -32.94 17.69
CA VAL A 58 -26.25 -32.90 17.71
C VAL A 58 -26.70 -32.62 19.13
N VAL A 59 -27.38 -31.50 19.33
CA VAL A 59 -27.64 -30.98 20.67
C VAL A 59 -29.10 -30.66 20.82
N THR A 60 -29.76 -31.25 21.80
CA THR A 60 -31.20 -31.10 22.05
C THR A 60 -31.46 -30.16 23.23
N SER A 61 -32.38 -29.22 23.06
CA SER A 61 -32.86 -28.32 24.11
C SER A 61 -34.38 -28.21 24.02
N GLY A 62 -35.08 -28.94 24.89
CA GLY A 62 -36.55 -28.99 24.92
C GLY A 62 -37.15 -29.52 23.62
N SER A 63 -37.84 -28.65 22.87
CA SER A 63 -38.49 -28.98 21.59
C SER A 63 -37.66 -28.64 20.35
N THR A 64 -36.41 -28.19 20.54
CA THR A 64 -35.51 -27.77 19.47
C THR A 64 -34.20 -28.54 19.55
N PHE A 65 -33.53 -28.71 18.42
CA PHE A 65 -32.17 -29.23 18.38
C PHE A 65 -31.31 -28.40 17.43
N ALA A 66 -30.03 -28.27 17.79
CA ALA A 66 -28.99 -27.72 16.95
C ALA A 66 -28.12 -28.86 16.40
N VAL A 67 -27.69 -28.74 15.15
CA VAL A 67 -26.77 -29.68 14.51
C VAL A 67 -25.70 -28.89 13.76
N SER A 68 -24.44 -29.26 13.98
CA SER A 68 -23.29 -28.77 13.24
C SER A 68 -22.76 -29.89 12.33
N GLY A 69 -22.19 -29.51 11.20
CA GLY A 69 -21.54 -30.44 10.30
C GLY A 69 -20.91 -29.74 9.12
N SER A 70 -20.32 -30.53 8.24
CA SER A 70 -19.74 -30.05 6.99
C SER A 70 -20.24 -30.89 5.81
N LEU A 71 -20.20 -30.30 4.63
CA LEU A 71 -20.40 -30.97 3.36
C LEU A 71 -19.27 -30.56 2.42
N ASN A 72 -18.64 -31.54 1.78
CA ASN A 72 -17.72 -31.32 0.68
C ASN A 72 -18.26 -32.04 -0.57
N THR A 73 -18.57 -31.28 -1.61
CA THR A 73 -19.24 -31.74 -2.83
C THR A 73 -18.93 -30.76 -3.98
N GLU A 74 -19.71 -30.75 -5.06
CA GLU A 74 -19.47 -29.83 -6.16
C GLU A 74 -19.52 -28.34 -5.72
N ALA A 75 -18.56 -27.55 -6.22
CA ALA A 75 -18.40 -26.14 -5.90
C ALA A 75 -19.55 -25.25 -6.37
N GLU A 76 -19.82 -24.19 -5.59
CA GLU A 76 -20.82 -23.15 -5.89
C GLU A 76 -22.25 -23.68 -6.14
N ARG A 77 -22.62 -24.80 -5.52
CA ARG A 77 -23.94 -25.43 -5.63
C ARG A 77 -24.70 -25.40 -4.32
N THR A 78 -26.03 -25.37 -4.41
CA THR A 78 -26.92 -25.40 -3.24
C THR A 78 -27.42 -26.81 -2.97
N TYR A 79 -27.26 -27.27 -1.73
CA TYR A 79 -27.72 -28.58 -1.26
C TYR A 79 -28.74 -28.42 -0.14
N ARG A 80 -29.76 -29.27 -0.17
CA ARG A 80 -30.72 -29.46 0.91
C ARG A 80 -30.22 -30.58 1.81
N ILE A 81 -29.95 -30.26 3.07
CA ILE A 81 -29.59 -31.23 4.10
C ILE A 81 -30.84 -31.61 4.88
N GLU A 82 -31.26 -32.86 4.79
CA GLU A 82 -32.42 -33.40 5.49
C GLU A 82 -32.02 -34.21 6.71
N PHE A 83 -32.59 -33.89 7.88
CA PHE A 83 -32.22 -34.50 9.15
C PHE A 83 -33.27 -35.50 9.65
N PHE A 84 -32.80 -36.61 10.20
CA PHE A 84 -33.65 -37.70 10.69
C PHE A 84 -33.15 -38.23 12.03
N ALA A 85 -34.07 -38.48 12.97
CA ALA A 85 -33.77 -39.15 14.24
C ALA A 85 -34.21 -40.62 14.24
N SER A 86 -33.46 -41.44 14.96
CA SER A 86 -33.71 -42.86 15.19
C SER A 86 -33.37 -43.24 16.63
N GLU A 87 -34.09 -44.23 17.18
CA GLU A 87 -33.89 -44.70 18.58
C GLU A 87 -32.48 -45.28 18.82
N SER A 88 -31.84 -45.82 17.78
CA SER A 88 -30.47 -46.33 17.81
C SER A 88 -29.85 -46.32 16.42
N ALA A 89 -28.53 -46.24 16.32
CA ALA A 89 -27.83 -46.37 15.05
C ALA A 89 -27.98 -47.77 14.43
N ASN A 90 -27.98 -47.85 13.10
CA ASN A 90 -27.81 -49.12 12.39
C ASN A 90 -26.46 -49.76 12.77
N PRO A 91 -26.32 -51.11 12.78
CA PRO A 91 -25.06 -51.78 13.09
C PRO A 91 -23.85 -51.34 12.26
N SER A 92 -24.06 -50.80 11.05
CA SER A 92 -22.99 -50.23 10.20
C SER A 92 -22.46 -48.88 10.70
N GLY A 93 -23.18 -48.20 11.59
CA GLY A 93 -22.90 -46.83 12.01
C GLY A 93 -23.49 -45.74 11.09
N PHE A 94 -23.92 -46.11 9.88
CA PHE A 94 -24.56 -45.21 8.92
C PHE A 94 -26.07 -45.31 9.08
N GLY A 95 -26.68 -44.16 9.35
CA GLY A 95 -27.97 -44.11 10.02
C GLY A 95 -29.13 -44.33 9.08
N GLU A 96 -30.12 -45.09 9.51
CA GLU A 96 -31.42 -45.09 8.86
C GLU A 96 -32.25 -43.88 9.33
N GLY A 97 -33.20 -43.41 8.52
CA GLY A 97 -34.08 -42.29 8.85
C GLY A 97 -35.45 -42.73 9.39
N GLN A 98 -35.57 -42.99 10.70
CA GLN A 98 -36.86 -43.40 11.31
C GLN A 98 -37.87 -42.25 11.42
N ARG A 99 -37.43 -41.03 11.73
CA ARG A 99 -38.30 -39.85 11.92
C ARG A 99 -37.67 -38.61 11.27
N TYR A 100 -38.35 -38.05 10.28
CA TYR A 100 -37.94 -36.80 9.61
C TYR A 100 -38.14 -35.60 10.54
N LEU A 101 -37.13 -34.72 10.63
CA LEU A 101 -37.09 -33.58 11.54
C LEU A 101 -37.06 -32.22 10.85
N GLY A 102 -36.84 -32.20 9.54
CA GLY A 102 -36.74 -30.97 8.74
C GLY A 102 -35.47 -30.92 7.93
N TYR A 103 -35.17 -29.74 7.40
CA TYR A 103 -34.03 -29.53 6.51
C TYR A 103 -33.45 -28.12 6.65
N THR A 104 -32.20 -27.97 6.23
CA THR A 104 -31.59 -26.66 5.92
C THR A 104 -31.06 -26.67 4.49
N ASN A 105 -30.87 -25.50 3.90
CA ASN A 105 -30.16 -25.36 2.63
C ASN A 105 -28.78 -24.76 2.89
N VAL A 106 -27.76 -25.32 2.26
CA VAL A 106 -26.35 -24.87 2.32
C VAL A 106 -25.85 -24.62 0.91
N THR A 107 -24.94 -23.67 0.72
CA THR A 107 -24.29 -23.44 -0.58
C THR A 107 -22.80 -23.59 -0.39
N THR A 108 -22.17 -24.43 -1.22
CA THR A 108 -20.73 -24.70 -1.19
C THR A 108 -19.94 -23.50 -1.70
N ASP A 109 -18.73 -23.33 -1.17
CA ASP A 109 -17.78 -22.32 -1.64
C ASP A 109 -17.17 -22.72 -3.01
N ALA A 110 -16.22 -21.91 -3.49
CA ALA A 110 -15.50 -22.16 -4.74
C ALA A 110 -14.64 -23.45 -4.72
N ASN A 111 -14.42 -24.05 -3.54
CA ASN A 111 -13.70 -25.30 -3.36
C ASN A 111 -14.63 -26.49 -3.11
N GLY A 112 -15.96 -26.31 -3.14
CA GLY A 112 -16.89 -27.41 -2.86
C GLY A 112 -17.23 -27.61 -1.39
N ALA A 113 -16.67 -26.82 -0.49
CA ALA A 113 -16.81 -27.00 0.95
C ALA A 113 -17.85 -26.04 1.57
N VAL A 114 -18.57 -26.53 2.57
CA VAL A 114 -19.40 -25.70 3.45
C VAL A 114 -19.51 -26.30 4.84
N ASP A 115 -19.20 -25.50 5.86
CA ASP A 115 -19.59 -25.78 7.23
C ASP A 115 -20.99 -25.22 7.48
N PHE A 116 -21.83 -25.99 8.16
CA PHE A 116 -23.19 -25.59 8.46
C PHE A 116 -23.55 -25.77 9.93
N HIS A 117 -24.42 -24.88 10.39
CA HIS A 117 -25.07 -24.96 11.68
C HIS A 117 -26.58 -24.76 11.47
N ALA A 118 -27.39 -25.74 11.87
CA ALA A 118 -28.84 -25.69 11.70
C ALA A 118 -29.53 -25.86 13.06
N SER A 119 -30.52 -25.00 13.34
CA SER A 119 -31.38 -25.11 14.51
C SER A 119 -32.80 -25.41 14.04
N LEU A 120 -33.34 -26.58 14.40
CA LEU A 120 -34.62 -27.06 13.92
C LEU A 120 -35.59 -27.32 15.09
N VAL A 121 -36.88 -27.21 14.80
CA VAL A 121 -37.95 -27.55 15.75
C VAL A 121 -38.30 -29.02 15.57
N GLY A 122 -38.03 -29.81 16.60
CA GLY A 122 -38.27 -31.25 16.63
C GLY A 122 -37.70 -31.82 17.93
N ALA A 123 -38.50 -32.56 18.70
CA ALA A 123 -37.99 -33.19 19.92
C ALA A 123 -37.05 -34.34 19.55
N ILE A 124 -35.80 -34.26 19.98
CA ILE A 124 -34.87 -35.39 20.00
C ILE A 124 -34.61 -35.70 21.47
N ASP A 125 -34.83 -36.93 21.89
CA ASP A 125 -34.50 -37.30 23.27
C ASP A 125 -32.97 -37.40 23.40
N PRO A 126 -32.38 -36.98 24.54
CA PRO A 126 -30.99 -37.29 24.83
C PRO A 126 -30.77 -38.80 24.67
N ASP A 127 -29.75 -39.21 23.92
CA ASP A 127 -29.41 -40.58 23.52
C ASP A 127 -30.07 -41.14 22.23
N GLU A 128 -31.05 -40.47 21.62
CA GLU A 128 -31.42 -40.76 20.21
C GLU A 128 -30.24 -40.41 19.29
N VAL A 129 -30.17 -41.03 18.11
CA VAL A 129 -29.15 -40.71 17.10
C VAL A 129 -29.77 -39.91 15.95
N LEU A 130 -29.02 -38.96 15.41
CA LEU A 130 -29.35 -38.19 14.21
C LEU A 130 -28.49 -38.64 13.03
N THR A 131 -29.11 -38.75 11.86
CA THR A 131 -28.43 -38.88 10.56
C THR A 131 -28.96 -37.83 9.59
N ALA A 132 -28.30 -37.66 8.45
CA ALA A 132 -28.69 -36.71 7.43
C ALA A 132 -28.47 -37.25 6.00
N THR A 133 -29.15 -36.65 5.03
CA THR A 133 -28.86 -36.81 3.60
C THR A 133 -28.64 -35.46 2.96
N ALA A 134 -27.80 -35.37 1.94
CA ALA A 134 -27.64 -34.21 1.07
C ALA A 134 -28.37 -34.45 -0.24
N THR A 135 -29.19 -33.49 -0.69
CA THR A 135 -29.83 -33.53 -2.00
C THR A 135 -29.58 -32.22 -2.73
N GLU A 136 -29.04 -32.28 -3.94
CA GLU A 136 -28.81 -31.09 -4.75
C GLU A 136 -30.12 -30.33 -5.06
N VAL A 137 -30.08 -29.01 -4.98
CA VAL A 137 -31.21 -28.13 -5.33
C VAL A 137 -30.98 -27.49 -6.69
N LEU A 138 -31.85 -27.79 -7.65
CA LEU A 138 -31.78 -27.29 -9.02
C LEU A 138 -32.84 -26.19 -9.25
N GLY A 139 -32.60 -25.29 -10.22
CA GLY A 139 -33.48 -24.15 -10.56
C GLY A 139 -34.93 -24.49 -11.01
N GLY A 140 -35.33 -25.76 -10.96
CA GLY A 140 -36.69 -26.23 -11.22
C GLY A 140 -37.04 -27.58 -10.56
N GLY A 141 -36.24 -28.06 -9.58
CA GLY A 141 -36.41 -29.37 -8.98
C GLY A 141 -35.26 -29.77 -8.05
N TYR A 142 -35.02 -31.06 -7.92
CA TYR A 142 -33.96 -31.62 -7.07
C TYR A 142 -33.08 -32.57 -7.90
N GLY A 143 -31.78 -32.59 -7.61
CA GLY A 143 -30.80 -33.52 -8.18
C GLY A 143 -30.71 -34.81 -7.38
N GLY A 144 -29.53 -35.44 -7.39
CA GLY A 144 -29.28 -36.70 -6.67
C GLY A 144 -29.28 -36.52 -5.15
N THR A 145 -29.77 -37.53 -4.43
CA THR A 145 -29.64 -37.65 -2.97
C THR A 145 -28.50 -38.60 -2.62
N SER A 146 -27.70 -38.21 -1.63
CA SER A 146 -26.63 -39.00 -1.02
C SER A 146 -27.17 -40.23 -0.28
N GLU A 147 -26.26 -41.12 0.12
CA GLU A 147 -26.54 -42.06 1.21
C GLU A 147 -26.77 -41.32 2.54
N PHE A 148 -27.19 -42.04 3.57
CA PHE A 148 -27.30 -41.47 4.91
C PHE A 148 -25.92 -41.30 5.57
N ALA A 149 -25.73 -40.16 6.21
CA ALA A 149 -24.56 -39.85 7.02
C ALA A 149 -24.37 -40.82 8.20
N GLN A 150 -23.14 -40.88 8.69
CA GLN A 150 -22.84 -41.52 9.96
C GLN A 150 -23.70 -40.92 11.08
N ALA A 151 -24.32 -41.79 11.89
CA ALA A 151 -25.24 -41.34 12.93
C ALA A 151 -24.50 -40.77 14.14
N VAL A 152 -24.94 -39.62 14.64
CA VAL A 152 -24.37 -38.91 15.80
C VAL A 152 -25.40 -38.89 16.94
N SER A 153 -24.97 -39.26 18.15
CA SER A 153 -25.84 -39.24 19.34
C SER A 153 -26.18 -37.81 19.75
N ALA A 154 -27.47 -37.57 20.02
CA ALA A 154 -27.94 -36.31 20.55
C ALA A 154 -27.58 -36.17 22.04
N VAL A 155 -26.96 -35.04 22.39
CA VAL A 155 -26.63 -34.67 23.78
C VAL A 155 -27.51 -33.52 24.25
N ALA A 156 -27.77 -33.42 25.56
CA ALA A 156 -28.51 -32.28 26.11
C ALA A 156 -27.69 -30.98 25.96
N GLY A 157 -28.33 -29.91 25.49
CA GLY A 157 -27.73 -28.57 25.36
C GLY A 157 -27.79 -27.74 26.64
N GLY A 158 -27.20 -26.53 26.57
CA GLY A 158 -27.27 -25.53 27.63
C GLY A 158 -28.72 -25.14 27.98
N HIS A 159 -28.92 -24.68 29.21
CA HIS A 159 -30.23 -24.33 29.72
C HIS A 159 -30.63 -22.92 29.28
N VAL A 160 -31.92 -22.73 28.95
CA VAL A 160 -32.48 -21.41 28.66
C VAL A 160 -33.31 -20.93 29.85
N VAL A 161 -32.96 -19.78 30.41
CA VAL A 161 -33.70 -19.12 31.51
C VAL A 161 -34.34 -17.85 31.00
N TYR A 162 -35.65 -17.68 31.25
CA TYR A 162 -36.38 -16.46 30.90
C TYR A 162 -36.53 -15.56 32.12
N VAL A 163 -35.97 -14.36 32.04
CA VAL A 163 -36.24 -13.24 32.95
C VAL A 163 -37.60 -12.66 32.59
N ASP A 164 -38.55 -12.68 33.53
CA ASP A 164 -39.96 -12.29 33.28
C ASP A 164 -40.48 -11.18 34.22
N THR A 165 -39.57 -10.54 34.97
CA THR A 165 -39.79 -9.34 35.77
C THR A 165 -38.59 -8.39 35.66
N ALA A 166 -38.85 -7.08 35.70
CA ALA A 166 -37.81 -6.06 35.77
C ALA A 166 -37.34 -5.77 37.21
N ALA A 167 -37.96 -6.40 38.23
CA ALA A 167 -37.53 -6.25 39.61
C ALA A 167 -36.19 -6.97 39.89
N ASP A 168 -35.29 -6.32 40.63
CA ASP A 168 -34.07 -6.95 41.16
C ASP A 168 -34.37 -7.71 42.48
N ALA A 169 -35.05 -8.85 42.35
CA ALA A 169 -35.40 -9.73 43.46
C ALA A 169 -34.38 -10.88 43.65
N SER A 170 -34.45 -11.56 44.79
CA SER A 170 -33.64 -12.74 45.11
C SER A 170 -34.38 -13.61 46.11
N ASP A 171 -35.48 -14.21 45.68
CA ASP A 171 -36.39 -15.00 46.52
C ASP A 171 -36.71 -16.40 45.95
N GLY A 172 -36.30 -16.70 44.71
CA GLY A 172 -36.32 -18.03 44.09
C GLY A 172 -35.20 -18.99 44.53
N ASP A 173 -35.37 -20.28 44.23
CA ASP A 173 -34.36 -21.31 44.51
C ASP A 173 -33.28 -21.35 43.42
N THR A 174 -32.22 -20.56 43.61
CA THR A 174 -31.12 -20.43 42.64
C THR A 174 -30.05 -21.52 42.76
N SER A 175 -30.34 -22.67 43.39
CA SER A 175 -29.37 -23.76 43.53
C SER A 175 -29.05 -24.48 42.20
N SER A 176 -29.91 -24.35 41.20
CA SER A 176 -29.71 -24.72 39.80
C SER A 176 -30.82 -24.11 38.94
N VAL A 177 -30.69 -24.13 37.61
CA VAL A 177 -31.72 -23.70 36.67
C VAL A 177 -33.00 -24.53 36.87
N THR A 178 -32.86 -25.85 37.04
CA THR A 178 -34.02 -26.73 37.28
C THR A 178 -34.75 -26.38 38.59
N ALA A 179 -33.99 -26.08 39.66
CA ALA A 179 -34.57 -25.67 40.94
C ALA A 179 -35.29 -24.32 40.85
N LEU A 180 -34.69 -23.35 40.13
CA LEU A 180 -35.28 -22.03 39.93
C LEU A 180 -36.59 -22.11 39.14
N LEU A 181 -36.62 -22.93 38.09
CA LEU A 181 -37.84 -23.15 37.31
C LEU A 181 -38.97 -23.82 38.12
N ALA A 182 -38.61 -24.65 39.11
CA ALA A 182 -39.56 -25.31 40.00
C ALA A 182 -40.04 -24.41 41.15
N ASN A 183 -39.21 -23.48 41.62
CA ASN A 183 -39.52 -22.55 42.70
C ASN A 183 -39.02 -21.14 42.36
N ARG A 184 -39.88 -20.38 41.68
CA ARG A 184 -39.65 -19.00 41.20
C ARG A 184 -39.92 -17.93 42.26
N GLY A 185 -39.69 -18.24 43.54
CA GLY A 185 -39.87 -17.26 44.61
C GLY A 185 -41.32 -16.90 44.92
N ALA A 186 -41.49 -15.88 45.76
CA ALA A 186 -42.78 -15.50 46.32
C ALA A 186 -43.66 -14.72 45.34
N ASP A 187 -43.05 -14.03 44.37
CA ASP A 187 -43.74 -13.30 43.31
C ASP A 187 -44.06 -14.19 42.08
N GLY A 188 -43.48 -15.40 42.03
CA GLY A 188 -43.65 -16.35 40.94
C GLY A 188 -42.92 -15.96 39.65
N LYS A 189 -41.93 -15.07 39.75
CA LYS A 189 -41.16 -14.49 38.65
C LYS A 189 -39.69 -14.84 38.78
N ILE A 190 -38.94 -14.64 37.69
CA ILE A 190 -37.50 -14.84 37.64
C ILE A 190 -36.87 -13.49 37.28
N SER A 191 -36.11 -12.94 38.21
CA SER A 191 -35.28 -11.75 37.99
C SER A 191 -33.97 -12.09 37.26
N LEU A 192 -33.31 -11.07 36.70
CA LEU A 192 -31.99 -11.22 36.08
C LEU A 192 -30.95 -11.76 37.07
N ARG A 193 -30.99 -11.30 38.33
CA ARG A 193 -30.07 -11.75 39.38
C ARG A 193 -30.20 -13.25 39.64
N GLU A 194 -31.43 -13.73 39.79
CA GLU A 194 -31.68 -15.15 40.06
C GLU A 194 -31.27 -16.02 38.88
N ALA A 195 -31.55 -15.57 37.66
CA ALA A 195 -31.14 -16.26 36.45
C ALA A 195 -29.62 -16.46 36.40
N ILE A 196 -28.83 -15.41 36.66
CA ILE A 196 -27.35 -15.49 36.69
C ILE A 196 -26.86 -16.45 37.78
N VAL A 197 -27.43 -16.38 39.00
CA VAL A 197 -26.99 -17.28 40.09
C VAL A 197 -27.33 -18.74 39.76
N ALA A 198 -28.50 -18.99 39.19
CA ALA A 198 -28.93 -20.33 38.85
C ALA A 198 -28.10 -20.95 37.72
N THR A 199 -27.75 -20.21 36.66
CA THR A 199 -26.88 -20.71 35.58
C THR A 199 -25.46 -20.98 36.10
N ASN A 200 -24.88 -20.05 36.86
CA ASN A 200 -23.59 -20.27 37.53
C ASN A 200 -23.54 -21.54 38.41
N ASN A 201 -24.67 -21.90 39.06
CA ASN A 201 -24.74 -23.08 39.92
C ASN A 201 -25.10 -24.38 39.17
N THR A 202 -25.49 -24.31 37.89
CA THR A 202 -25.90 -25.48 37.10
C THR A 202 -24.73 -26.08 36.33
N GLY A 203 -23.84 -25.21 35.83
CA GLY A 203 -22.70 -25.59 35.01
C GLY A 203 -23.10 -25.91 33.57
N ASN A 204 -22.24 -25.50 32.63
CA ASN A 204 -22.42 -25.76 31.21
C ASN A 204 -22.35 -27.27 30.88
N VAL A 205 -23.23 -27.73 29.98
CA VAL A 205 -23.35 -29.15 29.61
C VAL A 205 -22.66 -29.39 28.27
N SER A 206 -21.69 -30.31 28.24
CA SER A 206 -21.00 -30.74 27.01
C SER A 206 -20.42 -29.60 26.17
N GLY A 207 -19.98 -28.49 26.80
CA GLY A 207 -19.41 -27.34 26.11
C GLY A 207 -20.43 -26.30 25.60
N TRP A 208 -21.73 -26.53 25.80
CA TRP A 208 -22.78 -25.57 25.45
C TRP A 208 -23.04 -24.60 26.59
N LEU A 209 -23.05 -23.31 26.26
CA LEU A 209 -23.32 -22.23 27.20
C LEU A 209 -24.81 -22.19 27.57
N ASP A 210 -25.09 -21.95 28.85
CA ASP A 210 -26.43 -21.54 29.27
C ASP A 210 -26.81 -20.18 28.64
N GLU A 211 -28.10 -19.94 28.41
CA GLU A 211 -28.62 -18.70 27.82
C GLU A 211 -29.67 -18.03 28.73
N ILE A 212 -29.47 -16.74 28.99
CA ILE A 212 -30.48 -15.86 29.59
C ILE A 212 -31.21 -15.09 28.49
N ARG A 213 -32.53 -15.23 28.47
CA ARG A 213 -33.47 -14.49 27.63
C ARG A 213 -34.38 -13.62 28.48
N PHE A 214 -34.96 -12.59 27.87
CA PHE A 214 -35.90 -11.66 28.48
C PHE A 214 -37.28 -11.85 27.86
N ALA A 215 -38.29 -11.98 28.73
CA ALA A 215 -39.70 -12.07 28.38
C ALA A 215 -40.53 -11.31 29.43
N ILE A 216 -40.09 -10.10 29.77
CA ILE A 216 -40.74 -9.23 30.75
C ILE A 216 -42.10 -8.79 30.19
N SER A 217 -43.13 -8.91 31.01
CA SER A 217 -44.51 -8.60 30.63
C SER A 217 -44.67 -7.10 30.38
N GLU A 218 -45.43 -6.73 29.36
CA GLU A 218 -45.88 -5.34 29.10
C GLU A 218 -46.62 -4.70 30.29
N SER A 219 -47.14 -5.52 31.20
CA SER A 219 -47.80 -5.11 32.45
C SER A 219 -46.83 -4.93 33.63
N ASP A 220 -45.53 -5.09 33.42
CA ASP A 220 -44.53 -4.93 34.46
C ASP A 220 -44.53 -3.48 35.01
N PRO A 221 -44.44 -3.28 36.33
CA PRO A 221 -44.43 -1.93 36.92
C PRO A 221 -43.29 -1.02 36.44
N TRP A 222 -42.20 -1.58 35.91
CA TRP A 222 -41.03 -0.84 35.45
C TRP A 222 -40.93 -0.78 33.91
N HIS A 223 -42.08 -0.84 33.24
CA HIS A 223 -42.21 -0.62 31.81
C HIS A 223 -42.51 0.87 31.53
N TYR A 224 -41.63 1.52 30.76
CA TYR A 224 -41.66 2.96 30.48
C TYR A 224 -41.87 3.25 28.99
N HIS A 225 -42.50 4.38 28.68
CA HIS A 225 -42.68 4.90 27.32
C HIS A 225 -42.54 6.44 27.30
N TYR A 226 -42.38 7.01 26.10
CA TYR A 226 -42.36 8.45 25.87
C TYR A 226 -43.77 9.04 25.89
N VAL A 227 -43.90 10.28 26.35
CA VAL A 227 -45.18 11.00 26.51
C VAL A 227 -45.32 12.17 25.52
N ASP A 228 -44.32 12.37 24.66
CA ASP A 228 -44.23 13.52 23.75
C ASP A 228 -44.07 13.09 22.30
N ASN A 229 -45.17 13.23 21.53
CA ASN A 229 -45.25 12.97 20.08
C ASN A 229 -44.38 13.89 19.18
N SER A 230 -43.42 14.65 19.73
CA SER A 230 -42.65 15.66 18.98
C SER A 230 -41.15 15.76 19.31
N ALA A 231 -40.62 15.03 20.29
CA ALA A 231 -39.22 15.16 20.69
C ALA A 231 -38.31 14.09 20.07
N ALA A 232 -37.31 14.53 19.29
CA ALA A 232 -36.19 13.71 18.83
C ALA A 232 -35.20 13.28 19.95
N LYS A 233 -35.60 13.37 21.23
CA LYS A 233 -34.73 13.33 22.41
C LYS A 233 -35.48 12.85 23.67
N VAL A 234 -34.91 11.90 24.39
CA VAL A 234 -35.45 11.34 25.64
C VAL A 234 -34.90 12.06 26.85
N THR A 235 -35.74 12.52 27.77
CA THR A 235 -35.28 13.02 29.07
C THR A 235 -36.15 12.44 30.18
N TRP A 236 -35.63 12.30 31.40
CA TRP A 236 -36.46 11.83 32.52
C TRP A 236 -37.67 12.73 32.84
N GLY A 237 -37.73 13.94 32.29
CA GLY A 237 -38.91 14.81 32.34
C GLY A 237 -40.05 14.40 31.39
N ASN A 238 -39.79 13.55 30.39
CA ASN A 238 -40.77 13.12 29.37
C ASN A 238 -41.01 11.59 29.31
N ALA A 239 -40.46 10.83 30.26
CA ALA A 239 -40.73 9.40 30.42
C ALA A 239 -41.87 9.14 31.44
N GLN A 240 -42.81 8.24 31.13
CA GLN A 240 -43.84 7.79 32.07
C GLN A 240 -43.95 6.25 32.10
N ALA A 241 -44.23 5.74 33.31
CA ALA A 241 -44.62 4.34 33.48
C ALA A 241 -45.92 4.04 32.72
N VAL A 242 -45.96 2.91 32.03
CA VAL A 242 -47.13 2.47 31.27
C VAL A 242 -48.29 2.16 32.23
N SER A 243 -49.42 2.87 32.09
CA SER A 243 -50.65 2.55 32.83
C SER A 243 -51.67 1.84 31.93
N MET A 244 -52.07 0.63 32.30
CA MET A 244 -53.06 -0.14 31.54
C MET A 244 -54.47 0.41 31.77
N GLY A 245 -54.88 1.36 30.92
CA GLY A 245 -56.23 1.94 30.94
C GLY A 245 -56.47 3.10 29.96
N GLY A 246 -55.42 3.68 29.37
CA GLY A 246 -55.51 4.76 28.36
C GLY A 246 -55.29 4.27 26.92
N MET A 247 -55.58 5.14 25.93
CA MET A 247 -55.15 4.90 24.54
C MET A 247 -53.61 4.79 24.52
N ARG A 248 -53.08 3.75 23.88
CA ARG A 248 -51.64 3.57 23.70
C ARG A 248 -51.08 4.78 22.95
N ASP A 249 -50.02 5.35 23.49
CA ASP A 249 -49.27 6.43 22.87
C ASP A 249 -48.69 5.97 21.52
N VAL A 250 -48.45 6.91 20.58
CA VAL A 250 -47.90 6.58 19.27
C VAL A 250 -46.45 6.08 19.38
N ASP A 251 -45.71 6.53 20.40
CA ASP A 251 -44.31 6.17 20.64
C ASP A 251 -44.16 4.91 21.53
N TYR A 252 -45.27 4.22 21.81
CA TYR A 252 -45.28 2.95 22.56
C TYR A 252 -44.40 1.86 21.94
N HIS A 253 -44.10 1.94 20.64
CA HIS A 253 -43.20 0.99 19.97
C HIS A 253 -41.73 1.16 20.37
N GLU A 254 -41.38 2.28 21.02
CA GLU A 254 -40.05 2.58 21.57
C GLU A 254 -39.99 2.44 23.11
N SER A 255 -40.97 1.75 23.70
CA SER A 255 -41.01 1.49 25.14
C SER A 255 -39.87 0.57 25.60
N TRP A 256 -39.48 0.66 26.87
CA TRP A 256 -38.39 -0.12 27.44
C TRP A 256 -38.66 -0.55 28.89
N PHE A 257 -37.95 -1.59 29.31
CA PHE A 257 -37.99 -2.16 30.65
C PHE A 257 -36.72 -1.78 31.39
N ARG A 258 -36.89 -1.12 32.53
CA ARG A 258 -35.78 -0.66 33.35
C ARG A 258 -35.62 -1.56 34.58
N ILE A 259 -34.46 -2.19 34.68
CA ILE A 259 -34.06 -3.00 35.83
C ILE A 259 -33.23 -2.12 36.77
N ASP A 260 -33.87 -1.64 37.82
CA ASP A 260 -33.21 -0.88 38.88
C ASP A 260 -32.48 -1.83 39.83
N LEU A 261 -31.16 -1.88 39.72
CA LEU A 261 -30.36 -2.76 40.55
C LEU A 261 -30.20 -2.18 41.96
N ALA A 262 -30.40 -3.03 42.98
CA ALA A 262 -30.15 -2.70 44.39
C ALA A 262 -28.66 -2.86 44.77
N SER A 263 -27.91 -3.65 44.00
CA SER A 263 -26.47 -3.88 44.14
C SER A 263 -25.89 -4.41 42.82
N ALA A 264 -24.57 -4.49 42.68
CA ALA A 264 -23.93 -5.11 41.52
C ALA A 264 -24.54 -6.49 41.20
N LEU A 265 -24.66 -6.83 39.91
CA LEU A 265 -25.09 -8.17 39.52
C LEU A 265 -24.04 -9.19 40.00
N PRO A 266 -24.47 -10.44 40.28
CA PRO A 266 -23.53 -11.52 40.55
C PRO A 266 -22.54 -11.68 39.39
N THR A 267 -21.28 -11.98 39.69
CA THR A 267 -20.27 -12.30 38.67
C THR A 267 -20.71 -13.52 37.87
N VAL A 268 -20.60 -13.47 36.54
CA VAL A 268 -20.79 -14.62 35.66
C VAL A 268 -19.52 -15.46 35.72
N THR A 269 -19.58 -16.64 36.31
CA THR A 269 -18.40 -17.48 36.58
C THR A 269 -18.27 -18.66 35.62
N ASP A 270 -19.35 -19.07 34.98
CA ASP A 270 -19.34 -20.03 33.88
C ASP A 270 -19.76 -19.33 32.58
N GLY A 271 -19.39 -19.87 31.43
CA GLY A 271 -19.71 -19.27 30.14
C GLY A 271 -21.23 -19.09 29.96
N LEU A 272 -21.66 -17.90 29.57
CA LEU A 272 -23.09 -17.53 29.57
C LEU A 272 -23.43 -16.64 28.38
N ILE A 273 -24.51 -16.96 27.68
CA ILE A 273 -25.09 -16.08 26.68
C ILE A 273 -26.17 -15.22 27.33
N VAL A 274 -26.12 -13.92 27.13
CA VAL A 274 -27.15 -12.97 27.53
C VAL A 274 -27.70 -12.30 26.29
N ASN A 275 -28.97 -12.56 26.01
CA ASN A 275 -29.64 -12.10 24.80
C ASN A 275 -30.77 -11.12 25.12
N GLY A 276 -30.44 -9.83 25.24
CA GLY A 276 -31.41 -8.75 25.42
C GLY A 276 -32.38 -8.59 24.24
N TYR A 277 -31.99 -9.02 23.03
CA TYR A 277 -32.84 -9.00 21.84
C TYR A 277 -33.98 -10.01 21.87
N SER A 278 -33.96 -10.96 22.80
CA SER A 278 -35.09 -11.87 23.02
C SER A 278 -36.33 -11.19 23.61
N GLN A 279 -36.18 -10.00 24.22
CA GLN A 279 -37.32 -9.21 24.69
C GLN A 279 -38.19 -8.78 23.50
N ALA A 280 -39.50 -9.01 23.61
CA ALA A 280 -40.45 -8.66 22.56
C ALA A 280 -40.28 -7.20 22.14
N GLY A 281 -40.13 -6.98 20.82
CA GLY A 281 -39.97 -5.69 20.15
C GLY A 281 -38.57 -5.06 20.19
N ALA A 282 -37.60 -5.73 20.84
CA ALA A 282 -36.18 -5.41 20.62
C ALA A 282 -35.75 -5.90 19.23
N ARG A 283 -34.75 -5.25 18.64
CA ARG A 283 -34.24 -5.62 17.31
C ARG A 283 -32.75 -5.27 17.21
N ALA A 284 -31.95 -6.20 16.72
CA ALA A 284 -30.55 -5.94 16.40
C ALA A 284 -30.43 -5.00 15.19
N ASN A 285 -29.28 -4.34 15.08
CA ASN A 285 -29.00 -3.49 13.93
C ASN A 285 -29.03 -4.31 12.63
N SER A 286 -29.69 -3.77 11.61
CA SER A 286 -29.79 -4.37 10.27
C SER A 286 -29.22 -3.48 9.16
N GLN A 287 -28.75 -2.28 9.51
CA GLN A 287 -28.16 -1.34 8.55
C GLN A 287 -26.78 -1.81 8.08
N ALA A 288 -26.33 -1.24 6.97
CA ALA A 288 -25.02 -1.55 6.41
C ALA A 288 -23.88 -1.11 7.34
N GLU A 289 -22.69 -1.59 7.02
CA GLU A 289 -21.48 -1.22 7.72
C GLU A 289 -21.26 0.29 7.61
N MET A 290 -20.97 0.96 8.74
CA MET A 290 -20.81 2.41 8.83
C MET A 290 -22.06 3.25 8.44
N ASP A 291 -23.27 2.68 8.43
CA ASP A 291 -24.51 3.46 8.48
C ASP A 291 -24.94 3.74 9.93
N PRO A 292 -25.79 4.74 10.20
CA PRO A 292 -26.45 4.90 11.50
C PRO A 292 -27.10 3.59 12.00
N THR A 293 -26.99 3.24 13.29
CA THR A 293 -27.65 2.01 13.78
C THR A 293 -29.16 2.17 13.90
N ASP A 294 -29.90 1.15 13.46
CA ASP A 294 -31.35 1.04 13.64
C ASP A 294 -31.75 0.06 14.76
N ALA A 295 -30.77 -0.33 15.60
CA ALA A 295 -31.01 -1.20 16.74
C ALA A 295 -32.04 -0.59 17.69
N VAL A 296 -32.93 -1.44 18.18
CA VAL A 296 -33.94 -1.11 19.19
C VAL A 296 -33.60 -1.91 20.44
N ILE A 297 -33.06 -1.21 21.44
CA ILE A 297 -32.74 -1.76 22.76
C ILE A 297 -33.94 -1.57 23.68
N ARG A 298 -34.35 -2.63 24.40
CA ARG A 298 -35.50 -2.59 25.32
C ARG A 298 -35.18 -2.91 26.77
N ILE A 299 -33.98 -3.37 27.06
CA ILE A 299 -33.54 -3.71 28.42
C ILE A 299 -32.53 -2.67 28.89
N GLU A 300 -32.89 -1.88 29.90
CA GLU A 300 -32.01 -0.91 30.55
C GLU A 300 -31.60 -1.44 31.94
N LEU A 301 -30.29 -1.51 32.20
CA LEU A 301 -29.73 -1.72 33.53
C LEU A 301 -29.27 -0.38 34.09
N TYR A 302 -29.87 0.06 35.20
CA TYR A 302 -29.61 1.38 35.76
C TYR A 302 -29.15 1.33 37.22
N ALA A 303 -28.07 2.07 37.53
CA ALA A 303 -27.64 2.34 38.90
C ALA A 303 -28.05 3.75 39.35
N HIS A 304 -28.82 3.83 40.44
CA HIS A 304 -29.17 5.06 41.15
C HIS A 304 -27.98 5.66 41.93
N GLY A 305 -26.83 5.85 41.29
CA GLY A 305 -25.61 6.34 41.95
C GLY A 305 -24.94 5.29 42.86
N LEU A 306 -25.25 4.02 42.67
CA LEU A 306 -24.50 2.90 43.25
C LEU A 306 -23.13 2.86 42.57
N GLY A 307 -22.08 3.36 43.24
CA GLY A 307 -20.72 3.19 42.74
C GLY A 307 -20.36 1.71 42.58
N GLY A 308 -19.49 1.37 41.62
CA GLY A 308 -19.06 -0.01 41.36
C GLY A 308 -19.26 -0.47 39.91
N THR A 309 -19.23 -1.79 39.71
CA THR A 309 -19.36 -2.45 38.40
C THR A 309 -20.79 -2.96 38.21
N ALA A 310 -21.42 -2.70 37.06
CA ALA A 310 -22.76 -3.26 36.77
C ALA A 310 -22.68 -4.78 36.58
N TRP A 311 -21.84 -5.22 35.64
CA TRP A 311 -21.68 -6.62 35.29
C TRP A 311 -20.21 -7.03 35.23
N THR A 312 -19.87 -8.12 35.92
CA THR A 312 -18.55 -8.75 35.82
C THR A 312 -18.66 -10.10 35.09
N LEU A 313 -17.95 -10.24 33.97
CA LEU A 313 -17.88 -11.46 33.17
C LEU A 313 -16.53 -12.15 33.43
N ALA A 314 -16.57 -13.37 33.96
CA ALA A 314 -15.39 -14.21 34.24
C ALA A 314 -15.45 -15.58 33.55
N GLY A 315 -16.65 -16.07 33.20
CA GLY A 315 -16.84 -17.32 32.47
C GLY A 315 -16.37 -17.22 31.02
N GLU A 316 -15.52 -18.16 30.60
CA GLU A 316 -15.02 -18.26 29.22
C GLU A 316 -16.16 -18.41 28.20
N GLY A 317 -16.02 -17.78 27.03
CA GLY A 317 -16.99 -17.87 25.95
C GLY A 317 -18.26 -17.02 26.16
N SER A 318 -18.38 -16.30 27.28
CA SER A 318 -19.60 -15.53 27.56
C SER A 318 -19.90 -14.48 26.49
N GLU A 319 -21.19 -14.29 26.22
CA GLU A 319 -21.69 -13.29 25.28
C GLU A 319 -22.69 -12.35 25.93
N LEU A 320 -22.56 -11.04 25.68
CA LEU A 320 -23.51 -10.02 26.12
C LEU A 320 -24.03 -9.21 24.94
N ARG A 321 -25.36 -9.25 24.73
CA ARG A 321 -26.02 -8.59 23.59
C ARG A 321 -27.33 -7.89 23.96
N GLY A 322 -27.63 -6.79 23.28
CA GLY A 322 -28.97 -6.18 23.24
C GLY A 322 -29.43 -5.50 24.53
N VAL A 323 -28.49 -4.98 25.33
CA VAL A 323 -28.79 -4.27 26.58
C VAL A 323 -28.24 -2.84 26.56
N ASN A 324 -28.86 -1.94 27.32
CA ASN A 324 -28.30 -0.64 27.66
C ASN A 324 -27.86 -0.68 29.13
N ILE A 325 -26.63 -0.25 29.41
CA ILE A 325 -26.11 -0.14 30.78
C ILE A 325 -25.67 1.30 31.00
N ASN A 326 -26.16 1.91 32.08
CA ASN A 326 -25.75 3.26 32.48
C ASN A 326 -25.95 3.44 34.00
N GLY A 327 -25.34 4.47 34.62
CA GLY A 327 -25.43 4.64 36.09
C GLY A 327 -24.21 4.21 36.90
N TYR A 328 -23.24 3.47 36.32
CA TYR A 328 -22.21 2.70 37.06
C TYR A 328 -20.80 3.19 36.82
N THR A 329 -19.92 3.09 37.82
CA THR A 329 -18.48 3.42 37.67
C THR A 329 -17.80 2.62 36.56
N SER A 330 -18.04 1.32 36.48
CA SER A 330 -17.69 0.49 35.31
C SER A 330 -18.96 -0.23 34.86
N GLN A 331 -19.29 -0.20 33.59
CA GLN A 331 -20.53 -0.83 33.14
C GLN A 331 -20.33 -2.32 32.94
N VAL A 332 -19.32 -2.70 32.15
CA VAL A 332 -18.90 -4.10 31.98
C VAL A 332 -17.43 -4.23 32.40
N LEU A 333 -17.14 -5.26 33.20
CA LEU A 333 -15.79 -5.67 33.58
C LEU A 333 -15.53 -7.10 33.11
N LEU A 334 -14.49 -7.28 32.31
CA LEU A 334 -13.95 -8.59 31.94
C LEU A 334 -12.84 -8.95 32.92
N SER A 335 -13.06 -10.01 33.70
CA SER A 335 -12.14 -10.41 34.77
C SER A 335 -10.88 -11.08 34.22
N ILE A 336 -9.80 -11.05 35.00
CA ILE A 336 -8.60 -11.82 34.68
C ILE A 336 -8.91 -13.29 34.36
N GLY A 337 -8.38 -13.80 33.25
CA GLY A 337 -8.63 -15.17 32.78
C GLY A 337 -9.94 -15.38 32.01
N ALA A 338 -10.76 -14.35 31.86
CA ALA A 338 -11.92 -14.39 30.96
C ALA A 338 -11.43 -14.41 29.50
N ASN A 339 -11.66 -15.54 28.83
CA ASN A 339 -11.25 -15.74 27.45
C ASN A 339 -12.47 -15.80 26.53
N ASN A 340 -12.27 -15.43 25.25
CA ASN A 340 -13.27 -15.59 24.20
C ASN A 340 -14.61 -14.90 24.51
N ILE A 341 -14.56 -13.72 25.15
CA ILE A 341 -15.76 -12.97 25.54
C ILE A 341 -16.23 -12.11 24.37
N THR A 342 -17.53 -12.15 24.07
CA THR A 342 -18.15 -11.25 23.08
C THR A 342 -19.06 -10.23 23.75
N VAL A 343 -18.84 -8.95 23.46
CA VAL A 343 -19.73 -7.85 23.86
C VAL A 343 -20.20 -7.16 22.59
N GLY A 344 -21.45 -7.36 22.20
CA GLY A 344 -21.97 -6.88 20.91
C GLY A 344 -23.36 -6.25 21.01
N GLY A 345 -23.70 -5.36 20.09
CA GLY A 345 -25.04 -4.82 19.88
C GLY A 345 -25.64 -4.17 21.13
N SER A 346 -24.83 -3.55 21.98
CA SER A 346 -25.24 -3.03 23.29
C SER A 346 -24.83 -1.56 23.47
N TYR A 347 -25.53 -0.84 24.33
CA TYR A 347 -25.30 0.59 24.57
C TYR A 347 -24.72 0.81 25.96
N PHE A 348 -23.67 1.61 26.04
CA PHE A 348 -22.87 1.79 27.24
C PHE A 348 -22.64 3.27 27.55
N GLY A 349 -23.35 3.83 28.54
CA GLY A 349 -23.17 5.18 29.08
C GLY A 349 -24.08 6.25 28.49
N THR A 350 -24.82 5.90 27.45
CA THR A 350 -25.94 6.67 26.92
C THR A 350 -27.24 6.28 27.62
N ASP A 351 -28.26 7.09 27.41
CA ASP A 351 -29.64 6.68 27.64
C ASP A 351 -30.08 5.55 26.68
N ILE A 352 -31.27 4.99 26.90
CA ILE A 352 -31.83 3.91 26.08
C ILE A 352 -31.95 4.27 24.59
N SER A 353 -32.14 5.56 24.26
CA SER A 353 -32.22 6.00 22.86
C SER A 353 -30.87 6.02 22.15
N GLY A 354 -29.77 6.06 22.91
CA GLY A 354 -28.41 6.20 22.37
C GLY A 354 -28.07 7.61 21.88
N THR A 355 -28.87 8.63 22.23
CA THR A 355 -28.72 10.00 21.70
C THR A 355 -28.35 11.03 22.76
N ILE A 356 -28.38 10.66 24.04
CA ILE A 356 -28.07 11.54 25.16
C ILE A 356 -27.14 10.82 26.12
N ASP A 357 -26.25 11.58 26.76
CA ASP A 357 -25.41 11.06 27.84
C ASP A 357 -26.25 10.74 29.08
N SER A 358 -25.94 9.63 29.76
CA SER A 358 -26.47 9.34 31.09
C SER A 358 -25.33 9.39 32.11
N PRO A 359 -24.82 10.61 32.43
CA PRO A 359 -23.53 10.79 33.08
C PRO A 359 -23.53 10.26 34.50
N SER A 360 -22.66 9.27 34.74
CA SER A 360 -22.40 8.62 36.03
C SER A 360 -21.28 7.57 35.93
N GLY A 361 -20.92 7.14 34.71
CA GLY A 361 -19.93 6.10 34.47
C GLY A 361 -18.51 6.56 34.18
N ARG A 362 -17.55 5.90 34.82
CA ARG A 362 -16.12 6.15 34.66
C ARG A 362 -15.55 5.32 33.50
N ARG A 363 -16.05 4.11 33.26
CA ARG A 363 -15.58 3.18 32.21
C ARG A 363 -16.78 2.48 31.54
N GLY A 364 -16.84 2.49 30.22
CA GLY A 364 -17.82 1.72 29.45
C GLY A 364 -17.52 0.22 29.54
N VAL A 365 -16.56 -0.26 28.76
CA VAL A 365 -16.07 -1.65 28.81
C VAL A 365 -14.65 -1.69 29.36
N GLN A 366 -14.44 -2.35 30.48
CA GLN A 366 -13.13 -2.53 31.09
C GLN A 366 -12.66 -3.97 30.92
N MET A 367 -11.45 -4.18 30.40
CA MET A 367 -10.80 -5.49 30.40
C MET A 367 -9.65 -5.50 31.41
N GLN A 368 -9.47 -6.62 32.10
CA GLN A 368 -8.33 -6.80 33.00
C GLN A 368 -7.16 -7.47 32.27
N ASN A 369 -5.95 -7.20 32.75
CA ASN A 369 -4.74 -7.91 32.28
C ASN A 369 -4.91 -9.42 32.44
N GLY A 370 -4.66 -10.17 31.36
CA GLY A 370 -4.84 -11.62 31.32
C GLY A 370 -6.18 -12.08 30.74
N THR A 371 -7.00 -11.17 30.21
CA THR A 371 -8.09 -11.52 29.28
C THR A 371 -7.52 -11.82 27.88
N SER A 372 -8.15 -12.70 27.11
CA SER A 372 -7.69 -13.01 25.74
C SER A 372 -8.84 -13.37 24.82
N GLY A 373 -8.65 -13.17 23.50
CA GLY A 373 -9.67 -13.50 22.49
C GLY A 373 -10.99 -12.72 22.64
N THR A 374 -10.97 -11.55 23.29
CA THR A 374 -12.19 -10.75 23.47
C THR A 374 -12.60 -10.09 22.17
N LEU A 375 -13.89 -10.10 21.85
CA LEU A 375 -14.49 -9.36 20.75
C LEU A 375 -15.43 -8.28 21.32
N ILE A 376 -15.07 -7.00 21.17
CA ILE A 376 -15.94 -5.87 21.48
C ILE A 376 -16.46 -5.32 20.17
N GLY A 377 -17.76 -5.49 19.94
CA GLY A 377 -18.40 -5.30 18.66
C GLY A 377 -18.33 -6.59 17.86
N GLY A 378 -18.06 -6.49 16.56
CA GLY A 378 -17.95 -7.65 15.69
C GLY A 378 -18.03 -7.30 14.21
N PRO A 379 -17.76 -8.29 13.33
CA PRO A 379 -17.78 -8.10 11.88
C PRO A 379 -19.20 -7.97 11.33
N THR A 380 -20.24 -8.30 12.11
CA THR A 380 -21.63 -8.09 11.68
C THR A 380 -22.14 -6.76 12.24
N THR A 381 -22.96 -6.06 11.47
CA THR A 381 -23.50 -4.77 11.90
C THR A 381 -24.42 -4.88 13.11
N ALA A 382 -25.00 -6.07 13.35
CA ALA A 382 -25.76 -6.43 14.55
C ALA A 382 -24.92 -6.37 15.84
N ASP A 383 -23.59 -6.51 15.73
CA ASP A 383 -22.67 -6.47 16.86
C ASP A 383 -22.27 -5.04 17.27
N ARG A 384 -22.66 -4.00 16.52
CA ARG A 384 -22.25 -2.62 16.80
C ARG A 384 -22.66 -2.14 18.19
N ASN A 385 -21.68 -1.83 19.03
CA ASN A 385 -21.94 -1.16 20.30
C ASN A 385 -21.91 0.37 20.16
N ILE A 386 -22.61 1.03 21.09
CA ILE A 386 -22.47 2.47 21.33
C ILE A 386 -21.79 2.65 22.70
N ILE A 387 -20.60 3.24 22.73
CA ILE A 387 -19.79 3.38 23.96
C ILE A 387 -19.44 4.86 24.15
N SER A 388 -20.32 5.58 24.85
CA SER A 388 -20.35 7.04 24.85
C SER A 388 -20.83 7.59 26.19
N GLY A 389 -20.53 8.85 26.50
CA GLY A 389 -20.91 9.49 27.76
C GLY A 389 -20.20 8.96 29.02
N ASN A 390 -19.11 8.18 28.85
CA ASN A 390 -18.27 7.69 29.96
C ASN A 390 -17.08 8.62 30.21
N TYR A 391 -16.28 8.39 31.24
CA TYR A 391 -14.96 9.06 31.32
C TYR A 391 -13.92 8.40 30.41
N TRP A 392 -13.91 7.06 30.35
CA TRP A 392 -13.23 6.28 29.31
C TRP A 392 -14.22 5.35 28.61
N GLY A 393 -14.13 5.22 27.29
CA GLY A 393 -14.98 4.29 26.55
C GLY A 393 -14.61 2.83 26.82
N ILE A 394 -13.48 2.39 26.26
CA ILE A 394 -12.91 1.06 26.47
C ILE A 394 -11.53 1.19 27.16
N THR A 395 -11.23 0.38 28.17
CA THR A 395 -9.96 0.47 28.91
C THR A 395 -9.34 -0.86 29.28
N GLU A 396 -8.00 -0.86 29.31
CA GLU A 396 -7.10 -1.81 29.99
C GLU A 396 -7.04 -3.23 29.40
N GLY A 397 -5.82 -3.78 29.32
CA GLY A 397 -5.45 -5.20 29.43
C GLY A 397 -5.92 -6.23 28.40
N GLY A 398 -5.16 -7.32 28.30
CA GLY A 398 -5.50 -8.50 27.51
C GLY A 398 -5.46 -8.31 25.99
N THR A 399 -5.79 -9.36 25.26
CA THR A 399 -5.78 -9.37 23.78
C THR A 399 -7.18 -9.55 23.21
N GLY A 400 -7.39 -9.07 21.99
CA GLY A 400 -8.69 -9.16 21.34
C GLY A 400 -8.89 -8.21 20.17
N THR A 401 -10.11 -8.20 19.66
CA THR A 401 -10.53 -7.37 18.54
C THR A 401 -11.61 -6.39 19.00
N ILE A 402 -11.47 -5.13 18.61
CA ILE A 402 -12.49 -4.09 18.79
C ILE A 402 -12.94 -3.67 17.41
N GLN A 403 -14.15 -4.05 17.02
CA GLN A 403 -14.60 -3.90 15.63
C GLN A 403 -16.00 -3.30 15.50
N GLY A 404 -16.18 -2.35 14.58
CA GLY A 404 -17.50 -1.91 14.14
C GLY A 404 -18.29 -1.10 15.16
N ASN A 405 -17.65 -0.51 16.18
CA ASN A 405 -18.31 0.22 17.27
C ASN A 405 -18.38 1.73 16.99
N PHE A 406 -19.36 2.39 17.60
CA PHE A 406 -19.39 3.86 17.72
C PHE A 406 -19.00 4.27 19.15
N ILE A 407 -17.96 5.09 19.25
CA ILE A 407 -17.30 5.41 20.52
C ILE A 407 -17.16 6.93 20.63
N GLY A 408 -17.88 7.51 21.59
CA GLY A 408 -17.95 8.96 21.83
C GLY A 408 -18.93 9.72 20.94
N THR A 409 -19.75 9.00 20.15
CA THR A 409 -20.82 9.56 19.32
C THR A 409 -22.20 9.04 19.73
N ASP A 410 -23.25 9.63 19.19
CA ASP A 410 -24.62 9.10 19.26
C ASP A 410 -24.78 7.83 18.43
N LYS A 411 -25.93 7.17 18.57
CA LYS A 411 -26.25 5.96 17.80
C LYS A 411 -26.26 6.18 16.28
N PHE A 412 -26.40 7.42 15.83
CA PHE A 412 -26.34 7.74 14.41
C PHE A 412 -24.90 7.96 13.92
N GLY A 413 -23.94 8.13 14.83
CA GLY A 413 -22.56 8.45 14.51
C GLY A 413 -22.37 9.87 13.96
N THR A 414 -23.34 10.77 14.21
CA THR A 414 -23.37 12.12 13.61
C THR A 414 -23.27 13.25 14.63
N SER A 415 -23.49 12.96 15.92
CA SER A 415 -23.33 13.93 17.00
C SER A 415 -22.39 13.38 18.07
N ALA A 416 -21.59 14.26 18.68
CA ALA A 416 -20.72 13.90 19.78
C ALA A 416 -21.54 13.65 21.07
N ILE A 417 -21.30 12.50 21.70
CA ILE A 417 -21.66 12.17 23.09
C ILE A 417 -20.36 11.69 23.76
N GLY A 418 -19.38 12.59 23.74
CA GLY A 418 -17.99 12.28 24.02
C GLY A 418 -17.75 11.52 25.31
N ASN A 419 -16.80 10.59 25.29
CA ASN A 419 -16.20 10.16 26.54
C ASN A 419 -15.31 11.29 27.10
N GLY A 420 -15.21 11.44 28.41
CA GLY A 420 -14.53 12.57 29.06
C GLY A 420 -13.01 12.63 28.84
N LEU A 421 -12.36 11.49 28.57
CA LEU A 421 -10.94 11.39 28.21
C LEU A 421 -10.79 10.64 26.88
N THR A 422 -10.46 9.35 26.93
CA THR A 422 -10.04 8.57 25.78
C THR A 422 -11.16 7.64 25.32
N GLY A 423 -11.35 7.52 24.01
CA GLY A 423 -12.27 6.55 23.43
C GLY A 423 -11.87 5.12 23.75
N ILE A 424 -10.65 4.73 23.37
CA ILE A 424 -10.06 3.42 23.69
C ILE A 424 -8.65 3.60 24.25
N ALA A 425 -8.38 3.05 25.43
CA ALA A 425 -7.07 3.07 26.07
C ALA A 425 -6.49 1.66 26.28
N GLY A 426 -5.18 1.50 26.03
CA GLY A 426 -4.46 0.24 26.21
C GLY A 426 -4.60 -0.69 25.01
N VAL A 427 -4.30 -0.19 23.82
CA VAL A 427 -4.47 -0.90 22.53
C VAL A 427 -3.43 -2.01 22.28
N GLY A 428 -2.39 -2.12 23.10
CA GLY A 428 -1.39 -3.19 23.03
C GLY A 428 -1.97 -4.60 22.94
N GLY A 429 -1.49 -5.42 22.00
CA GLY A 429 -1.97 -6.78 21.80
C GLY A 429 -3.38 -6.87 21.17
N LYS A 430 -3.93 -5.75 20.68
CA LYS A 430 -5.30 -5.68 20.13
C LYS A 430 -5.31 -5.30 18.66
N THR A 431 -6.40 -5.69 18.02
CA THR A 431 -6.77 -5.29 16.66
C THR A 431 -7.99 -4.37 16.74
N VAL A 432 -7.89 -3.15 16.23
CA VAL A 432 -8.94 -2.12 16.27
C VAL A 432 -9.35 -1.82 14.84
N ILE A 433 -10.56 -2.22 14.45
CA ILE A 433 -11.00 -2.23 13.04
C ILE A 433 -12.36 -1.55 12.85
N ASP A 434 -12.49 -0.69 11.84
CA ASP A 434 -13.79 -0.16 11.36
C ASP A 434 -14.67 0.49 12.45
N ASN A 435 -14.04 1.15 13.44
CA ASN A 435 -14.76 1.89 14.47
C ASN A 435 -14.91 3.37 14.10
N VAL A 436 -15.95 4.02 14.62
CA VAL A 436 -16.05 5.48 14.68
C VAL A 436 -15.64 5.93 16.08
N ILE A 437 -14.55 6.67 16.20
CA ILE A 437 -13.92 7.06 17.47
C ILE A 437 -13.75 8.58 17.51
N SER A 438 -14.78 9.25 18.00
CA SER A 438 -14.93 10.70 17.82
C SER A 438 -15.57 11.35 19.04
N GLY A 439 -15.44 12.68 19.16
CA GLY A 439 -16.05 13.48 20.21
C GLY A 439 -15.43 13.30 21.60
N ASN A 440 -14.38 12.50 21.76
CA ASN A 440 -13.78 12.22 23.07
C ASN A 440 -13.01 13.45 23.59
N GLY A 441 -13.04 13.68 24.90
CA GLY A 441 -12.50 14.88 25.54
C GLY A 441 -10.98 15.00 25.52
N ARG A 442 -10.26 13.90 25.22
CA ARG A 442 -8.81 13.88 25.02
C ARG A 442 -8.47 13.15 23.71
N ASP A 443 -8.03 11.90 23.77
CA ASP A 443 -7.54 11.18 22.59
C ASP A 443 -8.61 10.21 22.05
N GLY A 444 -8.59 9.92 20.75
CA GLY A 444 -9.40 8.82 20.21
C GLY A 444 -8.88 7.47 20.75
N LEU A 445 -7.61 7.20 20.48
CA LEU A 445 -6.89 5.97 20.84
C LEU A 445 -5.61 6.28 21.64
N GLU A 446 -5.32 5.47 22.67
CA GLU A 446 -4.08 5.52 23.47
C GLU A 446 -3.41 4.13 23.50
N ILE A 447 -2.15 4.06 23.03
CA ILE A 447 -1.37 2.80 22.83
C ILE A 447 -0.17 2.73 23.80
N ASP A 448 -0.13 3.55 24.82
CA ASP A 448 1.06 3.77 25.64
C ASP A 448 1.75 2.50 26.18
N TRP A 449 3.09 2.48 26.12
CA TRP A 449 3.96 1.42 26.66
C TRP A 449 3.60 0.00 26.20
N SER A 450 3.22 -0.14 24.94
CA SER A 450 2.64 -1.36 24.41
C SER A 450 3.23 -1.79 23.07
N SER A 451 3.00 -3.05 22.70
CA SER A 451 3.40 -3.58 21.40
C SER A 451 2.35 -4.49 20.78
N ASN A 452 2.57 -4.91 19.53
CA ASN A 452 1.73 -5.87 18.81
C ASN A 452 0.29 -5.39 18.65
N PHE A 453 0.08 -4.31 17.91
CA PHE A 453 -1.25 -3.74 17.66
C PHE A 453 -1.50 -3.56 16.17
N VAL A 454 -2.78 -3.62 15.78
CA VAL A 454 -3.24 -3.28 14.43
C VAL A 454 -4.39 -2.29 14.56
N ILE A 455 -4.29 -1.15 13.88
CA ILE A 455 -5.34 -0.12 13.81
C ILE A 455 -5.67 0.09 12.34
N GLU A 456 -6.85 -0.34 11.92
CA GLU A 456 -7.23 -0.39 10.51
C GLU A 456 -8.66 0.08 10.22
N GLY A 457 -8.87 0.85 9.15
CA GLY A 457 -10.22 1.18 8.67
C GLY A 457 -11.04 2.11 9.60
N ASN A 458 -10.45 2.62 10.67
CA ASN A 458 -11.18 3.41 11.66
C ASN A 458 -11.40 4.84 11.16
N LYS A 459 -12.53 5.43 11.57
CA LYS A 459 -12.83 6.86 11.43
C LYS A 459 -12.62 7.55 12.76
N ILE A 460 -11.60 8.40 12.87
CA ILE A 460 -11.12 8.96 14.13
C ILE A 460 -11.21 10.49 14.06
N GLY A 461 -12.13 11.06 14.83
CA GLY A 461 -12.42 12.49 14.88
C GLY A 461 -13.38 12.99 13.79
N THR A 462 -13.98 12.08 13.02
CA THR A 462 -15.04 12.40 12.05
C THR A 462 -16.37 11.72 12.41
N ASP A 463 -17.44 12.11 11.73
CA ASP A 463 -18.70 11.37 11.76
C ASP A 463 -18.59 10.02 11.05
N VAL A 464 -19.68 9.24 11.12
CA VAL A 464 -19.75 7.90 10.51
C VAL A 464 -19.49 7.91 8.99
N THR A 465 -19.81 9.02 8.31
CA THR A 465 -19.57 9.18 6.87
C THR A 465 -18.11 9.53 6.55
N GLY A 466 -17.34 10.01 7.53
CA GLY A 466 -15.98 10.48 7.33
C GLY A 466 -15.90 11.84 6.64
N THR A 467 -16.99 12.62 6.66
CA THR A 467 -17.09 13.91 5.93
C THR A 467 -17.36 15.11 6.84
N VAL A 468 -17.75 14.86 8.10
CA VAL A 468 -18.04 15.91 9.08
C VAL A 468 -17.07 15.80 10.26
N ASP A 469 -16.57 16.95 10.71
CA ASP A 469 -15.73 17.08 11.91
C ASP A 469 -16.54 16.76 13.18
N LEU A 470 -16.09 15.73 13.92
CA LEU A 470 -16.52 15.40 15.28
C LEU A 470 -15.28 15.21 16.17
N GLY A 471 -14.27 16.04 15.98
CA GLY A 471 -12.91 15.90 16.52
C GLY A 471 -12.79 15.45 17.98
N ASN A 472 -11.72 14.71 18.27
CA ASN A 472 -11.29 14.47 19.64
C ASN A 472 -10.56 15.70 20.20
N GLY A 473 -10.61 15.89 21.52
CA GLY A 473 -10.10 17.07 22.22
C GLY A 473 -8.58 17.24 22.22
N ARG A 474 -7.83 16.25 21.75
CA ARG A 474 -6.37 16.27 21.60
C ARG A 474 -5.92 15.45 20.39
N TYR A 475 -5.39 14.24 20.56
CA TYR A 475 -4.88 13.45 19.43
C TYR A 475 -5.95 12.53 18.87
N GLY A 476 -5.88 12.22 17.57
CA GLY A 476 -6.64 11.07 17.05
C GLY A 476 -6.09 9.79 17.66
N ILE A 477 -4.78 9.61 17.56
CA ILE A 477 -4.03 8.46 18.11
C ILE A 477 -2.80 8.96 18.89
N ASP A 478 -2.70 8.59 20.17
CA ASP A 478 -1.52 8.78 21.02
C ASP A 478 -0.73 7.46 21.13
N GLY A 479 0.45 7.44 20.53
CA GLY A 479 1.38 6.32 20.50
C GLY A 479 2.67 6.63 21.25
N THR A 480 2.67 6.51 22.58
CA THR A 480 3.86 6.76 23.40
C THR A 480 4.59 5.46 23.79
N GLN A 481 5.89 5.35 23.48
CA GLN A 481 6.75 4.19 23.82
C GLN A 481 6.21 2.85 23.28
N ILE A 482 5.87 2.81 21.99
CA ILE A 482 5.17 1.68 21.35
C ILE A 482 6.06 0.88 20.39
N SER A 483 5.79 -0.40 20.15
CA SER A 483 6.54 -1.12 19.10
C SER A 483 5.77 -2.20 18.38
N ASN A 484 6.30 -2.68 17.25
CA ASN A 484 5.72 -3.80 16.48
C ASN A 484 4.24 -3.57 16.17
N GLY A 485 3.92 -2.52 15.44
CA GLY A 485 2.52 -2.13 15.21
C GLY A 485 2.24 -1.57 13.83
N VAL A 486 0.98 -1.72 13.39
CA VAL A 486 0.52 -1.26 12.08
C VAL A 486 -0.66 -0.32 12.26
N ILE A 487 -0.58 0.85 11.63
CA ILE A 487 -1.64 1.84 11.54
C ILE A 487 -1.93 2.07 10.07
N ARG A 488 -3.04 1.54 9.55
CA ARG A 488 -3.31 1.62 8.11
C ARG A 488 -4.75 1.91 7.72
N ASN A 489 -4.95 2.55 6.57
CA ASN A 489 -6.29 2.76 5.99
C ASN A 489 -7.29 3.45 6.94
N ASN A 490 -6.82 4.29 7.87
CA ASN A 490 -7.70 5.03 8.77
C ASN A 490 -7.95 6.44 8.24
N ILE A 491 -9.12 7.01 8.56
CA ILE A 491 -9.34 8.47 8.51
C ILE A 491 -9.03 9.03 9.88
N ILE A 492 -8.06 9.95 9.97
CA ILE A 492 -7.62 10.56 11.22
C ILE A 492 -7.67 12.07 11.06
N SER A 493 -8.82 12.67 11.38
CA SER A 493 -9.14 14.05 10.99
C SER A 493 -9.96 14.77 12.06
N GLY A 494 -9.97 16.11 12.04
CA GLY A 494 -10.74 16.94 12.98
C GLY A 494 -10.16 17.02 14.41
N ASN A 495 -9.03 16.35 14.71
CA ASN A 495 -8.51 16.29 16.06
C ASN A 495 -7.78 17.60 16.45
N ALA A 496 -7.99 18.07 17.68
CA ALA A 496 -7.52 19.40 18.10
C ALA A 496 -5.98 19.56 18.15
N ALA A 497 -5.22 18.45 18.21
CA ALA A 497 -3.76 18.41 18.17
C ALA A 497 -3.28 17.63 16.93
N ALA A 498 -2.28 16.75 17.05
CA ALA A 498 -1.89 15.91 15.91
C ALA A 498 -2.97 14.86 15.60
N GLY A 499 -3.14 14.50 14.33
CA GLY A 499 -3.91 13.31 13.97
C GLY A 499 -3.31 12.07 14.62
N LEU A 500 -2.02 11.84 14.38
CA LEU A 500 -1.24 10.76 14.99
C LEU A 500 0.02 11.32 15.67
N MET A 501 0.25 10.92 16.92
CA MET A 501 1.51 11.18 17.63
C MET A 501 2.27 9.87 17.89
N LEU A 502 3.56 9.84 17.56
CA LEU A 502 4.50 8.77 17.87
C LEU A 502 5.61 9.34 18.76
N ASN A 503 5.69 8.94 20.03
CA ASN A 503 6.56 9.60 21.00
C ASN A 503 7.40 8.63 21.86
N GLY A 504 8.72 8.82 21.86
CA GLY A 504 9.65 8.21 22.81
C GLY A 504 10.58 7.17 22.19
N SER A 505 11.74 6.97 22.82
CA SER A 505 12.85 6.16 22.28
C SER A 505 12.55 4.67 22.08
N SER A 506 11.46 4.16 22.66
CA SER A 506 11.00 2.79 22.41
C SER A 506 10.01 2.70 21.25
N VAL A 507 9.76 3.78 20.51
CA VAL A 507 9.00 3.76 19.27
C VAL A 507 9.83 3.10 18.17
N HIS A 508 9.60 1.82 17.89
CA HIS A 508 10.33 1.09 16.85
C HIS A 508 9.47 0.03 16.16
N ASP A 509 9.80 -0.32 14.93
CA ASP A 509 9.05 -1.30 14.12
C ASP A 509 7.55 -0.95 14.01
N VAL A 510 7.26 0.33 13.70
CA VAL A 510 5.90 0.85 13.52
C VAL A 510 5.72 1.28 12.08
N VAL A 511 4.67 0.77 11.44
CA VAL A 511 4.32 1.04 10.04
C VAL A 511 3.03 1.84 9.97
N VAL A 512 3.06 2.99 9.31
CA VAL A 512 1.92 3.89 9.12
C VAL A 512 1.63 4.03 7.63
N GLN A 513 0.54 3.45 7.10
CA GLN A 513 0.33 3.31 5.65
C GLN A 513 -1.11 3.60 5.19
N GLY A 514 -1.29 4.24 4.04
CA GLY A 514 -2.61 4.41 3.42
C GLY A 514 -3.63 5.22 4.24
N ASN A 515 -3.18 5.96 5.27
CA ASN A 515 -4.07 6.74 6.12
C ASN A 515 -4.39 8.10 5.48
N TYR A 516 -5.61 8.58 5.72
CA TYR A 516 -6.08 9.92 5.34
C TYR A 516 -6.03 10.79 6.58
N VAL A 517 -5.14 11.78 6.61
CA VAL A 517 -4.85 12.56 7.82
C VAL A 517 -5.03 14.06 7.54
N GLY A 518 -6.12 14.62 8.08
CA GLY A 518 -6.51 16.02 7.89
C GLY A 518 -7.52 16.24 6.76
N THR A 519 -8.02 15.16 6.15
CA THR A 519 -8.99 15.18 5.04
C THR A 519 -10.24 14.36 5.35
N ASP A 520 -11.25 14.48 4.50
CA ASP A 520 -12.40 13.59 4.47
C ASP A 520 -12.06 12.22 3.85
N ILE A 521 -13.00 11.29 3.87
CA ILE A 521 -12.83 9.94 3.29
C ILE A 521 -12.45 9.94 1.80
N THR A 522 -12.79 11.00 1.06
CA THR A 522 -12.44 11.11 -0.36
C THR A 522 -11.03 11.65 -0.59
N GLY A 523 -10.45 12.34 0.41
CA GLY A 523 -9.17 13.00 0.28
C GLY A 523 -9.23 14.33 -0.48
N GLU A 524 -10.43 14.85 -0.73
CA GLU A 524 -10.65 16.08 -1.52
C GLU A 524 -11.03 17.27 -0.65
N VAL A 525 -11.50 17.05 0.58
CA VAL A 525 -11.95 18.11 1.49
C VAL A 525 -11.14 18.08 2.78
N ALA A 526 -10.68 19.25 3.23
CA ALA A 526 -9.95 19.36 4.48
C ALA A 526 -10.90 19.21 5.68
N ILE A 527 -10.53 18.34 6.62
CA ILE A 527 -11.09 18.24 7.97
C ILE A 527 -9.88 18.36 8.92
N PRO A 528 -9.40 19.58 9.17
CA PRO A 528 -8.04 19.79 9.65
C PRO A 528 -7.80 19.20 11.03
N ASN A 529 -6.69 18.48 11.20
CA ASN A 529 -6.08 18.37 12.52
C ASN A 529 -5.22 19.62 12.81
N GLY A 530 -4.66 19.70 14.00
CA GLY A 530 -3.52 20.57 14.33
C GLY A 530 -2.32 20.27 13.44
N TYR A 531 -1.65 19.14 13.68
CA TYR A 531 -0.61 18.57 12.81
C TYR A 531 -1.16 17.30 12.15
N GLY A 532 -0.62 16.88 11.00
CA GLY A 532 -0.96 15.57 10.44
C GLY A 532 -0.40 14.43 11.32
N ILE A 533 0.89 14.15 11.16
CA ILE A 533 1.64 13.17 11.97
C ILE A 533 2.78 13.87 12.72
N ASP A 534 2.96 13.57 14.00
CA ASP A 534 4.03 14.09 14.86
C ASP A 534 4.90 12.96 15.42
N VAL A 535 6.16 12.89 15.01
CA VAL A 535 7.13 11.87 15.40
C VAL A 535 8.21 12.49 16.28
N ILE A 536 8.35 11.99 17.51
CA ILE A 536 9.19 12.60 18.54
C ILE A 536 10.06 11.54 19.21
N PHE A 537 11.39 11.71 19.14
CA PHE A 537 12.37 10.77 19.71
C PHE A 537 12.15 9.30 19.31
N PRO A 538 11.84 8.94 18.05
CA PRO A 538 11.64 7.55 17.70
C PRO A 538 12.92 6.74 17.86
N GLY A 539 12.76 5.44 18.11
CA GLY A 539 13.78 4.43 17.84
C GLY A 539 13.91 4.17 16.34
N THR A 540 14.27 2.94 15.96
CA THR A 540 14.54 2.53 14.57
C THR A 540 13.32 1.86 13.92
N GLY A 541 13.28 1.75 12.60
CA GLY A 541 12.23 0.97 11.91
C GLY A 541 10.84 1.61 11.95
N VAL A 542 10.76 2.94 12.06
CA VAL A 542 9.50 3.67 11.87
C VAL A 542 9.37 4.01 10.38
N VAL A 543 8.33 3.48 9.75
CA VAL A 543 8.03 3.67 8.33
C VAL A 543 6.71 4.41 8.17
N ILE A 544 6.74 5.54 7.46
CA ILE A 544 5.58 6.35 7.13
C ILE A 544 5.38 6.28 5.62
N GLY A 545 4.36 5.55 5.21
CA GLY A 545 4.02 5.26 3.83
C GLY A 545 4.61 3.94 3.34
N GLY A 546 4.73 3.79 2.03
CA GLY A 546 5.23 2.57 1.40
C GLY A 546 5.34 2.73 -0.11
N VAL A 547 5.89 1.71 -0.76
CA VAL A 547 6.29 1.75 -2.18
C VAL A 547 5.20 1.25 -3.12
N ASN A 548 4.24 0.48 -2.60
CA ASN A 548 3.15 -0.05 -3.41
C ASN A 548 1.99 0.94 -3.48
N PRO A 549 1.20 0.92 -4.58
CA PRO A 549 -0.02 1.72 -4.67
C PRO A 549 -0.94 1.52 -3.45
N GLY A 550 -1.37 2.61 -2.83
CA GLY A 550 -2.23 2.60 -1.64
C GLY A 550 -1.51 2.52 -0.30
N GLU A 551 -0.18 2.31 -0.27
CA GLU A 551 0.58 2.32 0.99
C GLU A 551 0.98 3.74 1.42
N GLY A 552 1.06 4.70 0.49
CA GLY A 552 1.31 6.10 0.79
C GLY A 552 0.20 6.75 1.61
N ASN A 553 0.55 7.50 2.65
CA ASN A 553 -0.44 8.28 3.40
C ASN A 553 -0.77 9.59 2.68
N LEU A 554 -2.00 10.08 2.86
CA LEU A 554 -2.44 11.41 2.44
C LEU A 554 -2.41 12.35 3.65
N LEU A 555 -1.41 13.24 3.71
CA LEU A 555 -1.17 14.17 4.83
C LEU A 555 -1.44 15.60 4.37
N SER A 556 -2.71 15.98 4.32
CA SER A 556 -3.14 17.21 3.65
C SER A 556 -4.23 17.95 4.43
N GLY A 557 -4.40 19.24 4.16
CA GLY A 557 -5.44 20.07 4.79
C GLY A 557 -5.26 20.31 6.30
N ASN A 558 -4.10 19.99 6.89
CA ASN A 558 -3.85 20.20 8.32
C ASN A 558 -3.59 21.69 8.62
N SER A 559 -3.96 22.14 9.82
CA SER A 559 -3.81 23.55 10.24
C SER A 559 -2.38 23.95 10.61
N SER A 560 -1.40 23.06 10.42
CA SER A 560 0.03 23.26 10.66
C SER A 560 0.84 22.44 9.66
N VAL A 561 1.90 21.75 10.10
CA VAL A 561 2.75 20.86 9.31
C VAL A 561 2.04 19.53 9.01
N GLY A 562 2.22 18.99 7.80
CA GLY A 562 1.73 17.66 7.41
C GLY A 562 2.41 16.53 8.17
N LEU A 563 3.75 16.43 8.06
CA LEU A 563 4.57 15.48 8.82
C LEU A 563 5.67 16.21 9.62
N PHE A 564 5.68 16.01 10.93
CA PHE A 564 6.64 16.63 11.82
C PHE A 564 7.60 15.59 12.42
N ILE A 565 8.91 15.73 12.20
CA ILE A 565 9.95 14.80 12.66
C ILE A 565 10.91 15.51 13.63
N ARG A 566 11.02 15.01 14.86
CA ARG A 566 11.81 15.63 15.94
C ARG A 566 12.72 14.63 16.63
N THR A 567 14.00 14.96 16.70
CA THR A 567 15.04 14.14 17.34
C THR A 567 15.00 12.68 16.88
N ASN A 568 14.85 12.48 15.57
CA ASN A 568 14.86 11.14 14.97
C ASN A 568 16.30 10.65 14.71
N ASN A 569 16.46 9.33 14.61
CA ASN A 569 17.73 8.73 14.22
C ASN A 569 17.63 7.82 12.99
N GLU A 570 16.41 7.54 12.46
CA GLU A 570 16.17 6.60 11.36
C GLU A 570 14.67 6.50 10.95
N VAL A 571 13.98 7.62 10.67
CA VAL A 571 12.60 7.56 10.14
C VAL A 571 12.63 7.44 8.62
N SER A 572 11.88 6.49 8.07
CA SER A 572 11.71 6.30 6.63
C SER A 572 10.34 6.82 6.17
N VAL A 573 10.33 7.66 5.14
CA VAL A 573 9.12 8.32 4.61
C VAL A 573 9.04 8.07 3.11
N PHE A 574 8.12 7.19 2.69
CA PHE A 574 8.04 6.72 1.29
C PHE A 574 6.65 6.89 0.69
N GLY A 575 6.57 7.32 -0.57
CA GLY A 575 5.34 7.28 -1.37
C GLY A 575 4.15 8.08 -0.85
N ASN A 576 4.34 9.00 0.11
CA ASN A 576 3.25 9.79 0.69
C ASN A 576 2.85 10.95 -0.23
N THR A 577 1.60 11.39 -0.13
CA THR A 577 1.10 12.63 -0.74
C THR A 577 0.84 13.66 0.35
N ILE A 578 1.48 14.83 0.26
CA ILE A 578 1.52 15.82 1.34
C ILE A 578 1.21 17.21 0.79
N GLY A 579 0.05 17.77 1.18
CA GLY A 579 -0.45 19.08 0.76
C GLY A 579 -1.24 19.08 -0.56
N ALA A 580 -1.26 17.96 -1.29
CA ALA A 580 -2.19 17.71 -2.39
C ALA A 580 -3.37 16.82 -1.94
N SER A 581 -4.49 16.91 -2.62
CA SER A 581 -5.64 15.99 -2.50
C SER A 581 -5.34 14.64 -3.15
N ALA A 582 -6.22 13.66 -2.95
CA ALA A 582 -6.11 12.35 -3.59
C ALA A 582 -6.10 12.43 -5.13
N SER A 583 -6.78 13.44 -5.71
CA SER A 583 -6.77 13.73 -7.16
C SER A 583 -5.55 14.53 -7.65
N GLY A 584 -4.65 14.95 -6.74
CA GLY A 584 -3.49 15.79 -7.06
C GLY A 584 -3.78 17.30 -7.11
N SER A 585 -5.01 17.73 -6.79
CA SER A 585 -5.36 19.16 -6.66
C SER A 585 -4.83 19.75 -5.33
N ALA A 586 -4.62 21.07 -5.25
CA ALA A 586 -4.13 21.71 -4.03
C ALA A 586 -5.06 21.52 -2.81
N LEU A 587 -4.51 21.00 -1.72
CA LEU A 587 -5.17 20.86 -0.41
C LEU A 587 -4.16 21.19 0.71
N PRO A 588 -3.70 22.46 0.77
CA PRO A 588 -2.52 22.90 1.50
C PRO A 588 -2.55 22.49 2.98
N ASN A 589 -1.41 22.00 3.49
CA ASN A 589 -1.12 22.17 4.91
C ASN A 589 -0.75 23.65 5.18
N ALA A 590 -1.12 24.17 6.35
CA ALA A 590 -0.97 25.59 6.64
C ALA A 590 0.48 26.07 6.87
N GLN A 591 1.44 25.15 7.02
CA GLN A 591 2.88 25.43 7.12
C GLN A 591 3.65 24.54 6.12
N ALA A 592 4.84 24.05 6.48
CA ALA A 592 5.62 23.15 5.66
C ALA A 592 4.91 21.80 5.44
N GLY A 593 5.20 21.12 4.33
CA GLY A 593 4.74 19.76 4.09
C GLY A 593 5.37 18.79 5.10
N ILE A 594 6.70 18.77 5.12
CA ILE A 594 7.49 18.04 6.10
C ILE A 594 8.41 19.01 6.84
N ARG A 595 8.52 18.85 8.16
CA ARG A 595 9.47 19.60 8.98
C ARG A 595 10.34 18.67 9.81
N VAL A 596 11.65 18.87 9.78
CA VAL A 596 12.65 18.08 10.50
C VAL A 596 13.39 19.00 11.48
N LEU A 597 13.47 18.65 12.77
CA LEU A 597 14.26 19.46 13.72
C LEU A 597 14.84 18.69 14.91
N SER A 598 15.45 19.45 15.83
CA SER A 598 15.86 19.03 17.18
C SER A 598 16.94 17.95 17.18
N GLY A 599 17.94 18.09 16.31
CA GLY A 599 19.05 17.12 16.24
C GLY A 599 18.69 15.81 15.55
N SER A 600 17.63 15.83 14.74
CA SER A 600 17.22 14.74 13.85
C SER A 600 18.31 14.35 12.85
N THR A 601 18.73 13.10 12.85
CA THR A 601 19.74 12.57 11.91
C THR A 601 19.24 11.36 11.14
N ALA A 602 19.73 11.17 9.91
CA ALA A 602 19.47 9.97 9.11
C ALA A 602 17.98 9.69 8.82
N ALA A 603 17.13 10.72 8.77
CA ALA A 603 15.82 10.57 8.16
C ALA A 603 15.97 10.32 6.65
N VAL A 604 15.21 9.36 6.13
CA VAL A 604 15.16 9.05 4.69
C VAL A 604 13.79 9.47 4.19
N ILE A 605 13.74 10.56 3.42
CA ILE A 605 12.51 11.08 2.82
C ILE A 605 12.63 10.86 1.31
N GLY A 606 11.83 9.94 0.79
CA GLY A 606 11.95 9.44 -0.58
C GLY A 606 12.97 8.32 -0.70
N GLY A 607 13.37 7.95 -1.91
CA GLY A 607 14.32 6.87 -2.15
C GLY A 607 14.63 6.61 -3.63
N ASN A 608 15.52 5.66 -3.89
CA ASN A 608 16.02 5.35 -5.23
C ASN A 608 15.13 4.39 -6.02
N GLY A 609 14.26 3.65 -5.33
CA GLY A 609 13.35 2.67 -5.90
C GLY A 609 12.08 3.30 -6.48
N ALA A 610 11.47 2.62 -7.45
CA ALA A 610 10.16 3.00 -7.96
C ALA A 610 9.13 3.02 -6.82
N GLY A 611 8.36 4.11 -6.72
CA GLY A 611 7.33 4.28 -5.68
C GLY A 611 7.84 4.80 -4.34
N GLU A 612 9.16 4.94 -4.13
CA GLU A 612 9.71 5.46 -2.88
C GLU A 612 9.56 6.98 -2.73
N GLY A 613 9.59 7.72 -3.84
CA GLY A 613 9.45 9.18 -3.86
C GLY A 613 8.10 9.68 -3.33
N ASN A 614 8.13 10.69 -2.45
CA ASN A 614 6.93 11.36 -1.97
C ASN A 614 6.49 12.46 -2.95
N VAL A 615 5.19 12.76 -2.98
CA VAL A 615 4.62 13.96 -3.62
C VAL A 615 4.36 15.01 -2.54
N ILE A 616 5.12 16.10 -2.58
CA ILE A 616 5.08 17.17 -1.56
C ILE A 616 4.75 18.47 -2.26
N ALA A 617 3.48 18.86 -2.24
CA ALA A 617 3.01 19.95 -3.08
C ALA A 617 2.00 20.86 -2.39
N PHE A 618 1.94 22.10 -2.88
CA PHE A 618 0.93 23.08 -2.50
C PHE A 618 0.89 23.46 -1.02
N ASN A 619 1.94 23.21 -0.24
CA ASN A 619 1.97 23.60 1.17
C ASN A 619 2.13 25.12 1.30
N ASN A 620 1.59 25.71 2.38
CA ASN A 620 1.66 27.17 2.57
C ASN A 620 3.04 27.65 3.09
N GLY A 621 3.98 26.74 3.34
CA GLY A 621 5.40 27.02 3.60
C GLY A 621 6.29 26.17 2.67
N PRO A 622 7.54 25.89 3.07
CA PRO A 622 8.42 25.02 2.29
C PRO A 622 7.87 23.60 2.11
N GLY A 623 8.27 22.91 1.03
CA GLY A 623 7.95 21.49 0.87
C GLY A 623 8.55 20.66 2.00
N ILE A 624 9.88 20.73 2.14
CA ILE A 624 10.65 20.17 3.26
C ILE A 624 11.41 21.29 3.96
N GLN A 625 11.25 21.44 5.26
CA GLN A 625 12.02 22.37 6.09
C GLN A 625 12.88 21.63 7.11
N VAL A 626 14.18 21.96 7.21
CA VAL A 626 15.10 21.37 8.19
C VAL A 626 15.62 22.45 9.13
N ASP A 627 15.29 22.35 10.42
CA ASP A 627 15.71 23.32 11.43
C ASP A 627 16.72 22.72 12.43
N SER A 628 17.57 23.59 12.96
CA SER A 628 18.60 23.31 13.98
C SER A 628 19.90 22.69 13.45
N ASN A 629 21.02 23.27 13.87
CA ASN A 629 22.36 22.90 13.42
C ASN A 629 22.77 21.45 13.73
N ALA A 630 22.06 20.76 14.62
CA ALA A 630 22.35 19.37 14.94
C ALA A 630 21.63 18.37 14.02
N SER A 631 20.76 18.85 13.11
CA SER A 631 19.95 18.00 12.25
C SER A 631 20.67 17.67 10.94
N THR A 632 21.60 16.71 10.97
CA THR A 632 22.50 16.37 9.85
C THR A 632 22.23 15.00 9.24
N GLY A 633 22.71 14.77 8.01
CA GLY A 633 22.60 13.48 7.36
C GLY A 633 21.18 13.06 6.98
N ASN A 634 20.24 13.99 6.83
CA ASN A 634 18.88 13.69 6.38
C ASN A 634 18.84 13.70 4.85
N THR A 635 18.33 12.61 4.26
CA THR A 635 18.36 12.35 2.82
C THR A 635 17.01 12.67 2.17
N PHE A 636 17.02 13.43 1.07
CA PHE A 636 15.85 13.86 0.31
C PHE A 636 15.97 13.44 -1.17
N ILE A 637 15.81 12.15 -1.46
CA ILE A 637 16.06 11.60 -2.80
C ILE A 637 14.76 11.24 -3.51
N GLY A 638 14.65 11.53 -4.81
CA GLY A 638 13.57 11.04 -5.67
C GLY A 638 12.17 11.58 -5.35
N ASN A 639 12.05 12.62 -4.52
CA ASN A 639 10.76 13.24 -4.22
C ASN A 639 10.31 14.17 -5.36
N SER A 640 9.00 14.23 -5.58
CA SER A 640 8.35 15.25 -6.41
C SER A 640 7.89 16.39 -5.50
N ILE A 641 8.56 17.54 -5.58
CA ILE A 641 8.31 18.69 -4.72
C ILE A 641 7.97 19.89 -5.61
N TYR A 642 6.76 20.44 -5.50
CA TYR A 642 6.32 21.53 -6.38
C TYR A 642 5.08 22.31 -5.87
N GLY A 643 4.87 23.52 -6.37
CA GLY A 643 3.73 24.37 -6.08
C GLY A 643 3.64 24.82 -4.62
N ASN A 644 4.68 24.66 -3.80
CA ASN A 644 4.68 25.14 -2.43
C ASN A 644 4.83 26.67 -2.40
N LEU A 645 4.33 27.34 -1.35
CA LEU A 645 4.41 28.81 -1.25
C LEU A 645 5.78 29.32 -0.77
N GLY A 646 6.61 28.44 -0.19
CA GLY A 646 8.03 28.68 0.06
C GLY A 646 8.89 27.71 -0.75
N LEU A 647 10.20 27.71 -0.51
CA LEU A 647 11.15 26.83 -1.19
C LEU A 647 10.73 25.35 -1.16
N GLY A 648 11.07 24.60 -2.21
CA GLY A 648 10.85 23.15 -2.22
C GLY A 648 11.58 22.45 -1.06
N ILE A 649 12.84 22.83 -0.82
CA ILE A 649 13.64 22.41 0.32
C ILE A 649 14.26 23.68 0.92
N ASP A 650 14.01 23.92 2.21
CA ASP A 650 14.59 25.03 2.98
C ASP A 650 15.43 24.44 4.13
N ILE A 651 16.74 24.54 4.00
CA ILE A 651 17.69 24.13 5.03
C ILE A 651 17.94 25.36 5.89
N ASN A 652 17.83 25.21 7.21
CA ASN A 652 18.02 26.26 8.21
C ASN A 652 16.88 27.30 8.31
N GLY A 653 15.90 27.29 7.41
CA GLY A 653 14.68 28.09 7.55
C GLY A 653 14.91 29.58 7.32
N ASP A 654 15.98 29.94 6.64
CA ASP A 654 16.40 31.32 6.33
C ASP A 654 16.25 31.68 4.86
N GLY A 655 15.58 30.83 4.08
CA GLY A 655 15.54 30.91 2.62
C GLY A 655 16.79 30.28 2.02
N VAL A 656 17.14 30.68 0.80
CA VAL A 656 18.24 30.06 0.06
C VAL A 656 19.57 30.21 0.81
N THR A 657 20.16 29.09 1.19
CA THR A 657 21.47 28.98 1.82
C THR A 657 22.58 29.13 0.76
N PRO A 658 23.41 30.19 0.79
CA PRO A 658 24.39 30.40 -0.28
C PRO A 658 25.53 29.38 -0.26
N ASN A 659 25.93 28.90 -1.45
CA ASN A 659 27.10 28.03 -1.57
C ASN A 659 28.40 28.69 -1.05
N ASP A 660 29.24 27.91 -0.36
CA ASP A 660 30.57 28.32 0.10
C ASP A 660 31.73 27.56 -0.61
N LEU A 661 32.98 27.95 -0.36
CA LEU A 661 34.15 27.23 -0.89
C LEU A 661 34.53 26.05 0.01
N GLY A 662 34.33 24.84 -0.50
CA GLY A 662 34.80 23.61 0.12
C GLY A 662 33.86 23.02 1.18
N ASP A 663 32.65 23.58 1.33
CA ASP A 663 31.59 23.13 2.24
C ASP A 663 32.07 23.06 3.69
N VAL A 664 32.59 24.19 4.17
CA VAL A 664 33.23 24.25 5.50
C VAL A 664 32.26 24.60 6.62
N ASP A 665 31.04 24.97 6.25
CA ASP A 665 30.03 25.41 7.18
C ASP A 665 29.44 24.24 7.99
N THR A 666 28.68 24.58 9.04
CA THR A 666 28.01 23.61 9.90
C THR A 666 26.59 24.05 10.15
N GLY A 667 25.65 23.12 10.09
CA GLY A 667 24.22 23.42 10.19
C GLY A 667 23.38 22.20 9.89
N PRO A 668 22.06 22.35 9.71
CA PRO A 668 21.24 21.24 9.24
C PRO A 668 21.78 20.73 7.90
N ASN A 669 21.90 19.41 7.76
CA ASN A 669 22.59 18.74 6.64
C ASN A 669 23.97 19.33 6.29
N ASP A 670 24.68 19.83 7.30
CA ASP A 670 25.99 20.49 7.15
C ASP A 670 25.98 21.67 6.17
N LEU A 671 24.79 22.23 5.90
CA LEU A 671 24.54 23.26 4.88
C LEU A 671 25.06 22.89 3.49
N GLN A 672 25.01 21.59 3.15
CA GLN A 672 25.47 21.02 1.90
C GLN A 672 25.18 21.95 0.70
N ASN A 673 26.24 22.32 -0.01
CA ASN A 673 26.13 23.14 -1.20
C ASN A 673 25.28 22.46 -2.28
N PHE A 674 24.44 23.23 -2.98
CA PHE A 674 23.67 22.76 -4.13
C PHE A 674 24.45 22.87 -5.45
N PRO A 675 24.11 22.07 -6.48
CA PRO A 675 24.72 22.18 -7.81
C PRO A 675 24.49 23.56 -8.45
N VAL A 676 25.46 24.03 -9.23
CA VAL A 676 25.32 25.23 -10.07
C VAL A 676 25.17 24.79 -11.52
N LEU A 677 23.97 24.95 -12.08
CA LEU A 677 23.68 24.60 -13.47
C LEU A 677 24.11 25.74 -14.40
N ALA A 678 24.82 25.40 -15.48
CA ALA A 678 25.29 26.34 -16.49
C ALA A 678 24.47 26.26 -17.78
N THR A 679 24.08 25.05 -18.19
CA THR A 679 23.31 24.80 -19.41
C THR A 679 22.29 23.69 -19.18
N ALA A 680 21.14 23.81 -19.83
CA ALA A 680 20.15 22.76 -19.96
C ALA A 680 19.61 22.76 -21.40
N ALA A 681 19.78 21.65 -22.10
CA ALA A 681 19.26 21.48 -23.46
C ALA A 681 18.34 20.26 -23.50
N ALA A 682 17.10 20.49 -23.92
CA ALA A 682 16.11 19.44 -24.15
C ALA A 682 16.18 19.00 -25.61
N ASN A 683 16.17 17.70 -25.88
CA ASN A 683 16.19 17.16 -27.24
C ASN A 683 14.96 16.29 -27.57
N GLY A 684 13.87 16.49 -26.84
CA GLY A 684 12.56 15.85 -27.04
C GLY A 684 12.38 14.50 -26.35
N SER A 685 13.45 13.87 -25.88
CA SER A 685 13.39 12.64 -25.05
C SER A 685 14.56 12.49 -24.08
N ALA A 686 15.42 13.50 -23.99
CA ALA A 686 16.57 13.54 -23.11
C ALA A 686 16.97 15.00 -22.80
N ALA A 687 17.62 15.20 -21.66
CA ALA A 687 18.20 16.47 -21.23
C ALA A 687 19.73 16.36 -21.19
N VAL A 688 20.42 17.27 -21.88
CA VAL A 688 21.87 17.47 -21.69
C VAL A 688 22.05 18.62 -20.72
N ILE A 689 22.60 18.33 -19.54
CA ILE A 689 22.74 19.30 -18.45
C ILE A 689 24.22 19.43 -18.10
N GLY A 690 24.73 20.65 -18.16
CA GLY A 690 26.09 21.01 -17.79
C GLY A 690 26.11 21.89 -16.55
N GLY A 691 27.05 21.64 -15.65
CA GLY A 691 27.18 22.42 -14.41
C GLY A 691 28.36 21.98 -13.57
N SER A 692 28.42 22.50 -12.36
CA SER A 692 29.43 22.13 -11.38
C SER A 692 28.86 22.00 -9.98
N LEU A 693 29.53 21.21 -9.15
CA LEU A 693 29.31 21.14 -7.72
C LEU A 693 30.61 21.56 -7.02
N THR A 694 30.51 22.52 -6.11
CA THR A 694 31.59 22.81 -5.15
C THR A 694 31.12 22.31 -3.81
N SER A 695 31.82 21.35 -3.20
CA SER A 695 31.46 20.80 -1.88
C SER A 695 32.72 20.24 -1.18
N THR A 696 32.55 19.42 -0.14
CA THR A 696 33.64 18.83 0.64
C THR A 696 34.63 18.11 -0.28
N PRO A 697 35.95 18.39 -0.21
CA PRO A 697 36.96 17.79 -1.09
C PRO A 697 37.09 16.26 -0.99
N ASN A 698 37.34 15.60 -2.13
CA ASN A 698 37.51 14.15 -2.27
C ASN A 698 36.33 13.33 -1.72
N ARG A 699 35.11 13.80 -1.96
CA ARG A 699 33.86 13.12 -1.60
C ARG A 699 33.03 12.82 -2.83
N SER A 700 32.20 11.79 -2.73
CA SER A 700 31.24 11.38 -3.77
C SER A 700 29.89 12.02 -3.47
N PHE A 701 29.21 12.52 -4.51
CA PHE A 701 27.89 13.11 -4.40
C PHE A 701 26.99 12.60 -5.51
N ARG A 702 25.77 12.25 -5.15
CA ARG A 702 24.66 12.04 -6.08
C ARG A 702 24.04 13.40 -6.39
N VAL A 703 24.02 13.77 -7.67
CA VAL A 703 23.35 14.98 -8.16
C VAL A 703 22.09 14.57 -8.90
N GLU A 704 20.92 14.93 -8.37
CA GLU A 704 19.61 14.61 -8.96
C GLU A 704 19.08 15.81 -9.73
N PHE A 705 18.42 15.57 -10.87
CA PHE A 705 17.90 16.61 -11.74
C PHE A 705 16.39 16.48 -11.91
N PHE A 706 15.73 17.63 -11.94
CA PHE A 706 14.28 17.70 -12.00
C PHE A 706 13.85 18.74 -13.05
N ALA A 707 12.74 18.47 -13.72
CA ALA A 707 12.05 19.42 -14.59
C ALA A 707 10.77 19.92 -13.90
N SER A 708 10.51 21.20 -14.03
CA SER A 708 9.30 21.87 -13.55
C SER A 708 8.71 22.71 -14.67
N ASP A 709 7.38 22.76 -14.75
CA ASP A 709 6.69 23.50 -15.83
C ASP A 709 6.81 25.02 -15.63
N ASP A 710 6.97 25.48 -14.39
CA ASP A 710 7.14 26.87 -13.98
C ASP A 710 8.39 27.05 -13.10
N VAL A 711 8.90 28.29 -13.06
CA VAL A 711 9.96 28.69 -12.13
C VAL A 711 9.35 29.20 -10.83
N ASP A 712 9.97 28.84 -9.70
CA ASP A 712 9.60 29.41 -8.40
C ASP A 712 9.89 30.93 -8.38
N GLY A 713 9.15 31.67 -7.56
CA GLY A 713 9.19 33.13 -7.47
C GLY A 713 10.53 33.70 -7.00
N ASP A 714 11.37 32.90 -6.35
CA ASP A 714 12.74 33.26 -5.95
C ASP A 714 13.82 32.85 -6.97
N GLY A 715 13.46 32.06 -7.99
CA GLY A 715 14.38 31.53 -8.99
C GLY A 715 15.19 30.29 -8.56
N PHE A 716 15.09 29.86 -7.30
CA PHE A 716 15.62 28.60 -6.78
C PHE A 716 14.48 27.59 -6.79
N GLY A 717 14.28 27.00 -7.97
CA GLY A 717 13.06 26.27 -8.29
C GLY A 717 12.93 24.95 -7.55
N GLU A 718 11.71 24.43 -7.48
CA GLU A 718 11.42 23.11 -6.94
C GLU A 718 11.66 22.00 -7.99
N GLY A 719 11.37 20.75 -7.64
CA GLY A 719 11.59 19.58 -8.49
C GLY A 719 10.32 18.76 -8.72
N GLN A 720 9.53 19.12 -9.74
CA GLN A 720 8.25 18.46 -10.02
C GLN A 720 8.41 17.07 -10.64
N ARG A 721 9.21 16.93 -11.71
CA ARG A 721 9.40 15.69 -12.47
C ARG A 721 10.85 15.25 -12.41
N TYR A 722 11.09 14.04 -11.90
CA TYR A 722 12.42 13.45 -11.81
C TYR A 722 12.98 13.11 -13.21
N LEU A 723 14.17 13.60 -13.55
CA LEU A 723 14.83 13.34 -14.84
C LEU A 723 15.92 12.27 -14.75
N GLY A 724 16.47 12.03 -13.56
CA GLY A 724 17.59 11.13 -13.34
C GLY A 724 18.66 11.77 -12.46
N PHE A 725 19.83 11.12 -12.40
CA PHE A 725 20.95 11.56 -11.57
C PHE A 725 22.29 11.25 -12.22
N THR A 726 23.35 11.90 -11.74
CA THR A 726 24.74 11.49 -11.95
C THR A 726 25.46 11.41 -10.61
N THR A 727 26.52 10.61 -10.52
CA THR A 727 27.44 10.64 -9.39
C THR A 727 28.70 11.40 -9.78
N VAL A 728 29.13 12.34 -8.95
CA VAL A 728 30.36 13.13 -9.15
C VAL A 728 31.29 12.97 -7.95
N MET A 729 32.59 13.05 -8.19
CA MET A 729 33.61 13.07 -7.13
C MET A 729 34.32 14.42 -7.14
N THR A 730 34.26 15.14 -6.01
CA THR A 730 34.95 16.43 -5.86
C THR A 730 36.47 16.23 -5.85
N GLY A 731 37.18 17.13 -6.52
CA GLY A 731 38.63 17.18 -6.51
C GLY A 731 39.22 17.56 -5.15
N ALA A 732 40.55 17.66 -5.09
CA ALA A 732 41.25 18.14 -3.90
C ALA A 732 40.96 19.63 -3.59
N ASP A 733 40.44 20.38 -4.56
CA ASP A 733 39.94 21.74 -4.46
C ASP A 733 38.45 21.84 -4.11
N GLY A 734 37.76 20.70 -3.98
CA GLY A 734 36.33 20.66 -3.66
C GLY A 734 35.40 20.81 -4.86
N VAL A 735 35.93 20.90 -6.08
CA VAL A 735 35.12 21.15 -7.28
C VAL A 735 34.94 19.87 -8.09
N ALA A 736 33.74 19.64 -8.61
CA ALA A 736 33.43 18.64 -9.63
C ALA A 736 32.63 19.29 -10.77
N GLU A 737 33.17 19.25 -11.98
CA GLU A 737 32.44 19.63 -13.20
C GLU A 737 31.69 18.42 -13.75
N PHE A 738 30.49 18.63 -14.28
CA PHE A 738 29.71 17.56 -14.92
C PHE A 738 29.03 18.04 -16.19
N SER A 739 28.87 17.09 -17.12
CA SER A 739 28.00 17.19 -18.29
C SER A 739 27.33 15.83 -18.44
N VAL A 740 26.01 15.79 -18.26
CA VAL A 740 25.24 14.55 -18.24
C VAL A 740 24.15 14.58 -19.31
N SER A 741 23.93 13.44 -19.96
CA SER A 741 22.80 13.21 -20.85
C SER A 741 21.84 12.25 -20.15
N LEU A 742 20.64 12.74 -19.78
CA LEU A 742 19.62 11.99 -19.05
C LEU A 742 18.49 11.62 -20.00
N SER A 743 17.98 10.38 -19.93
CA SER A 743 16.84 9.92 -20.72
C SER A 743 15.47 10.36 -20.18
N GLY A 744 15.43 11.35 -19.30
CA GLY A 744 14.20 11.89 -18.73
C GLY A 744 13.45 12.79 -19.71
N ASP A 745 12.12 12.82 -19.58
CA ASP A 745 11.23 13.68 -20.37
C ASP A 745 11.40 15.15 -19.97
N ALA A 746 12.40 15.82 -20.52
CA ALA A 746 12.52 17.27 -20.49
C ALA A 746 12.10 17.86 -21.84
N SER A 747 11.25 18.89 -21.81
CA SER A 747 10.85 19.67 -22.98
C SER A 747 11.54 21.02 -22.97
N GLY A 748 11.73 21.64 -24.14
CA GLY A 748 12.19 23.03 -24.14
C GLY A 748 11.13 23.95 -23.54
N GLY A 749 11.58 24.85 -22.69
CA GLY A 749 10.73 25.69 -21.85
C GLY A 749 10.66 25.23 -20.40
N ASP A 750 10.91 23.94 -20.12
CA ASP A 750 10.97 23.40 -18.75
C ASP A 750 12.06 24.10 -17.93
N TRP A 751 11.84 24.23 -16.63
CA TRP A 751 12.82 24.75 -15.68
C TRP A 751 13.55 23.59 -15.02
N ILE A 752 14.87 23.54 -15.17
CA ILE A 752 15.71 22.48 -14.64
C ILE A 752 16.35 22.91 -13.34
N THR A 753 16.19 22.08 -12.31
CA THR A 753 16.78 22.25 -10.98
C THR A 753 17.51 20.98 -10.59
N ALA A 754 18.40 21.07 -9.59
CA ALA A 754 19.15 19.95 -9.10
C ALA A 754 19.41 20.02 -7.60
N THR A 755 19.51 18.85 -6.95
CA THR A 755 19.97 18.70 -5.57
C THR A 755 21.27 17.90 -5.55
N ALA A 756 22.06 18.04 -4.48
CA ALA A 756 23.25 17.24 -4.22
C ALA A 756 23.09 16.50 -2.89
N THR A 757 23.36 15.20 -2.89
CA THR A 757 23.33 14.35 -1.70
C THR A 757 24.67 13.65 -1.54
N GLU A 758 25.27 13.69 -0.35
CA GLU A 758 26.52 12.95 -0.09
C GLU A 758 26.29 11.45 -0.30
N ASP A 759 27.12 10.82 -1.13
CA ASP A 759 27.12 9.38 -1.37
C ASP A 759 28.15 8.72 -0.45
N LEU A 760 27.65 8.00 0.56
CA LEU A 760 28.46 7.30 1.56
C LEU A 760 28.92 5.91 1.08
N GLY A 761 28.49 5.50 -0.12
CA GLY A 761 28.75 4.20 -0.70
C GLY A 761 27.82 3.09 -0.19
N GLY A 762 27.73 2.00 -0.95
CA GLY A 762 26.91 0.83 -0.58
C GLY A 762 25.40 1.09 -0.55
N GLY A 763 24.93 2.13 -1.23
CA GLY A 763 23.52 2.55 -1.25
C GLY A 763 23.10 3.40 -0.03
N LEU A 764 24.06 3.84 0.79
CA LEU A 764 23.81 4.75 1.90
C LEU A 764 24.08 6.20 1.47
N TYR A 765 23.23 7.12 1.95
CA TYR A 765 23.28 8.53 1.61
C TYR A 765 23.35 9.40 2.87
N GLY A 766 23.99 10.56 2.72
CA GLY A 766 24.11 11.59 3.76
C GLY A 766 23.11 12.73 3.56
N GLY A 767 23.51 13.94 3.95
CA GLY A 767 22.69 15.13 3.85
C GLY A 767 22.45 15.54 2.40
N THR A 768 21.21 15.92 2.09
CA THR A 768 20.82 16.53 0.81
C THR A 768 20.76 18.05 0.93
N SER A 769 21.20 18.76 -0.12
CA SER A 769 21.10 20.22 -0.25
C SER A 769 19.69 20.71 -0.63
N GLU A 770 19.52 22.03 -0.59
CA GLU A 770 18.41 22.71 -1.25
C GLU A 770 18.47 22.53 -2.78
N PHE A 771 17.41 22.97 -3.48
CA PHE A 771 17.44 22.99 -4.94
C PHE A 771 18.35 24.11 -5.48
N SER A 772 19.03 23.82 -6.59
CA SER A 772 19.78 24.79 -7.36
C SER A 772 18.90 25.90 -7.93
N MET A 773 19.52 27.04 -8.25
CA MET A 773 18.91 28.03 -9.14
C MET A 773 18.47 27.37 -10.46
N ALA A 774 17.25 27.67 -10.88
CA ALA A 774 16.66 27.04 -12.05
C ALA A 774 17.27 27.55 -13.36
N VAL A 775 17.52 26.65 -14.30
CA VAL A 775 17.94 26.98 -15.66
C VAL A 775 16.87 26.50 -16.63
N GLN A 776 16.37 27.40 -17.47
CA GLN A 776 15.39 27.03 -18.48
C GLN A 776 16.04 26.14 -19.55
N ALA A 777 15.48 24.96 -19.77
CA ALA A 777 15.84 24.08 -20.85
C ALA A 777 15.52 24.74 -22.19
N VAL A 778 16.49 24.79 -23.08
CA VAL A 778 16.30 25.26 -24.46
C VAL A 778 16.14 24.03 -25.35
N GLU A 779 15.19 24.05 -26.30
CA GLU A 779 15.13 22.99 -27.31
C GLU A 779 16.41 23.02 -28.17
N ALA A 780 17.12 21.91 -28.21
CA ALA A 780 18.18 21.69 -29.17
C ALA A 780 17.60 21.65 -30.59
N SER A 781 18.32 22.19 -31.57
CA SER A 781 17.88 22.10 -32.97
C SER A 781 17.98 20.64 -33.43
N ILE A 782 16.85 19.99 -33.71
CA ILE A 782 16.81 18.60 -34.18
C ILE A 782 16.90 18.56 -35.70
N ILE A 783 17.93 17.92 -36.24
CA ILE A 783 18.11 17.65 -37.67
C ILE A 783 17.91 16.16 -37.92
N THR A 784 17.02 15.81 -38.85
CA THR A 784 16.78 14.40 -39.23
C THR A 784 17.47 14.09 -40.55
N VAL A 785 18.38 13.13 -40.53
CA VAL A 785 19.01 12.53 -41.70
C VAL A 785 18.06 11.48 -42.26
N ASP A 786 17.57 11.68 -43.47
CA ASP A 786 16.59 10.79 -44.12
C ASP A 786 17.06 10.25 -45.48
N THR A 787 18.36 10.40 -45.78
CA THR A 787 19.00 9.65 -46.85
C THR A 787 20.40 9.14 -46.52
N THR A 788 20.74 7.96 -47.07
CA THR A 788 22.13 7.46 -47.03
C THR A 788 23.01 8.08 -48.11
N ALA A 789 22.42 8.82 -49.05
CA ALA A 789 23.16 9.51 -50.09
C ALA A 789 24.17 10.48 -49.48
N HIS A 790 25.33 10.58 -50.11
CA HIS A 790 26.38 11.50 -49.72
C HIS A 790 26.38 12.77 -50.57
N THR A 791 25.22 13.14 -51.09
CA THR A 791 24.98 14.36 -51.87
C THR A 791 25.06 15.59 -50.96
N ARG A 792 25.44 16.72 -51.56
CA ARG A 792 25.55 18.01 -50.88
C ARG A 792 24.93 19.04 -51.80
N ASP A 793 23.61 19.16 -51.71
CA ASP A 793 22.79 19.97 -52.61
C ASP A 793 21.77 20.85 -51.90
N GLY A 794 21.57 20.70 -50.59
CA GLY A 794 20.84 21.63 -49.72
C GLY A 794 21.66 22.84 -49.24
N ASP A 795 20.96 23.86 -48.72
CA ASP A 795 21.58 25.07 -48.17
C ASP A 795 22.07 24.86 -46.74
N THR A 796 23.35 24.51 -46.57
CA THR A 796 23.95 24.25 -45.26
C THR A 796 24.44 25.51 -44.52
N SER A 797 24.01 26.72 -44.91
CA SER A 797 24.44 27.96 -44.26
C SER A 797 23.92 28.14 -42.82
N SER A 798 22.87 27.40 -42.45
CA SER A 798 22.37 27.19 -41.09
C SER A 798 21.35 26.04 -41.10
N ILE A 799 20.94 25.54 -39.93
CA ILE A 799 19.89 24.52 -39.80
C ILE A 799 18.56 25.04 -40.38
N ALA A 800 18.21 26.29 -40.09
CA ALA A 800 17.01 26.92 -40.62
C ALA A 800 17.03 27.03 -42.15
N ALA A 801 18.19 27.35 -42.73
CA ALA A 801 18.37 27.41 -44.18
C ALA A 801 18.25 26.01 -44.81
N LEU A 802 18.82 24.98 -44.18
CA LEU A 802 18.75 23.61 -44.67
C LEU A 802 17.30 23.09 -44.67
N PHE A 803 16.49 23.45 -43.69
CA PHE A 803 15.06 23.10 -43.71
C PHE A 803 14.25 23.86 -44.75
N ALA A 804 14.65 25.09 -45.07
CA ALA A 804 14.01 25.88 -46.12
C ALA A 804 14.38 25.38 -47.53
N ASP A 805 15.60 24.87 -47.70
CA ASP A 805 16.10 24.30 -48.95
C ASP A 805 16.92 23.02 -48.67
N ARG A 806 16.21 21.89 -48.73
CA ARG A 806 16.75 20.54 -48.52
C ARG A 806 17.45 19.98 -49.76
N GLY A 807 17.72 20.80 -50.77
CA GLY A 807 18.36 20.33 -52.00
C GLY A 807 17.40 19.67 -52.99
N ALA A 808 17.95 19.18 -54.09
CA ALA A 808 17.21 18.73 -55.26
C ALA A 808 16.50 17.39 -55.05
N ASP A 809 17.00 16.55 -54.15
CA ASP A 809 16.36 15.28 -53.76
C ASP A 809 15.31 15.44 -52.64
N GLY A 810 15.25 16.63 -52.03
CA GLY A 810 14.32 16.96 -50.94
C GLY A 810 14.62 16.22 -49.63
N ARG A 811 15.81 15.62 -49.50
CA ARG A 811 16.26 14.84 -48.35
C ARG A 811 17.45 15.54 -47.68
N ILE A 812 17.80 15.13 -46.47
CA ILE A 812 18.95 15.65 -45.74
C ILE A 812 19.93 14.50 -45.54
N SER A 813 21.12 14.64 -46.12
CA SER A 813 22.23 13.73 -45.88
C SER A 813 22.91 14.02 -44.54
N LEU A 814 23.64 13.03 -44.01
CA LEU A 814 24.47 13.21 -42.82
C LEU A 814 25.53 14.33 -43.01
N ARG A 815 26.01 14.54 -44.24
CA ARG A 815 26.95 15.62 -44.54
C ARG A 815 26.30 16.98 -44.35
N GLU A 816 25.10 17.16 -44.90
CA GLU A 816 24.39 18.43 -44.81
C GLU A 816 23.97 18.75 -43.38
N ALA A 817 23.51 17.74 -42.64
CA ALA A 817 23.18 17.89 -41.22
C ALA A 817 24.39 18.40 -40.41
N ILE A 818 25.57 17.76 -40.55
CA ILE A 818 26.78 18.18 -39.84
C ILE A 818 27.23 19.58 -40.27
N GLU A 819 27.16 19.90 -41.56
CA GLU A 819 27.57 21.23 -42.04
C GLU A 819 26.62 22.34 -41.59
N ALA A 820 25.31 22.10 -41.59
CA ALA A 820 24.33 23.06 -41.12
C ALA A 820 24.44 23.28 -39.61
N ALA A 821 24.66 22.22 -38.83
CA ALA A 821 24.95 22.31 -37.40
C ALA A 821 26.24 23.11 -37.14
N ASN A 822 27.34 22.80 -37.85
CA ASN A 822 28.58 23.58 -37.73
C ASN A 822 28.43 25.08 -38.04
N ASN A 823 27.45 25.46 -38.86
CA ASN A 823 27.17 26.84 -39.24
C ASN A 823 26.04 27.49 -38.41
N THR A 824 25.46 26.74 -37.46
CA THR A 824 24.41 27.23 -36.56
C THR A 824 24.99 27.28 -35.16
N ALA A 825 24.97 28.45 -34.54
CA ALA A 825 25.44 28.55 -33.17
C ALA A 825 24.50 27.74 -32.26
N ASN A 826 25.09 26.82 -31.50
CA ASN A 826 24.41 26.09 -30.45
C ASN A 826 23.63 27.03 -29.52
N VAL A 827 22.33 26.79 -29.37
CA VAL A 827 21.42 27.61 -28.55
C VAL A 827 21.47 27.11 -27.10
N GLY A 828 21.45 28.01 -26.11
CA GLY A 828 21.46 27.61 -24.69
C GLY A 828 22.74 26.91 -24.20
N GLY A 829 23.78 26.83 -25.04
CA GLY A 829 25.05 26.19 -24.69
C GLY A 829 25.06 24.65 -24.79
N GLY A 830 24.00 24.03 -25.31
CA GLY A 830 23.95 22.58 -25.58
C GLY A 830 24.13 22.25 -27.08
N PRO A 831 24.65 21.05 -27.41
CA PRO A 831 24.87 20.62 -28.79
C PRO A 831 23.57 20.38 -29.59
N ASP A 832 23.57 20.72 -30.89
CA ASP A 832 22.49 20.36 -31.83
C ASP A 832 22.36 18.82 -31.97
N LEU A 833 21.14 18.31 -32.16
CA LEU A 833 20.87 16.87 -32.30
C LEU A 833 20.74 16.46 -33.77
N ILE A 834 21.57 15.53 -34.21
CA ILE A 834 21.48 14.85 -35.50
C ILE A 834 20.97 13.43 -35.27
N ARG A 835 19.77 13.15 -35.78
CA ARG A 835 19.09 11.85 -35.71
C ARG A 835 18.87 11.25 -37.11
N PHE A 836 18.48 9.99 -37.19
CA PHE A 836 18.30 9.23 -38.43
C PHE A 836 16.85 8.72 -38.54
N ASP A 837 16.26 8.91 -39.72
CA ASP A 837 14.98 8.33 -40.14
C ASP A 837 15.10 7.85 -41.59
N LEU A 838 15.93 6.83 -41.76
CA LEU A 838 16.27 6.27 -43.06
C LEU A 838 15.20 5.24 -43.47
N SER A 839 14.56 5.50 -44.60
CA SER A 839 13.55 4.61 -45.17
C SER A 839 14.18 3.34 -45.75
N THR A 840 13.48 2.20 -45.67
CA THR A 840 13.84 0.97 -46.42
C THR A 840 13.83 1.15 -47.94
N SER A 841 13.24 2.24 -48.45
CA SER A 841 13.31 2.64 -49.86
C SER A 841 14.61 3.37 -50.24
N ASP A 842 15.45 3.71 -49.26
CA ASP A 842 16.71 4.40 -49.50
C ASP A 842 17.74 3.48 -50.17
N SER A 843 18.56 4.02 -51.07
CA SER A 843 19.49 3.24 -51.88
C SER A 843 20.60 2.55 -51.09
N GLY A 844 20.85 3.00 -49.85
CA GLY A 844 21.83 2.39 -48.95
C GLY A 844 21.23 1.37 -47.99
N PHE A 845 19.94 1.04 -48.08
CA PHE A 845 19.36 -0.06 -47.32
C PHE A 845 20.00 -1.39 -47.73
N VAL A 846 20.46 -2.14 -46.74
CA VAL A 846 21.09 -3.45 -46.90
C VAL A 846 20.32 -4.47 -46.07
N ASP A 847 19.82 -5.48 -46.76
CA ASP A 847 19.12 -6.65 -46.22
C ASP A 847 19.95 -7.89 -46.55
N PRO A 848 20.79 -8.38 -45.62
CA PRO A 848 21.73 -9.46 -45.89
C PRO A 848 21.08 -10.82 -46.17
N ASP A 849 19.94 -11.12 -45.55
CA ASP A 849 19.26 -12.42 -45.64
C ASP A 849 18.00 -12.42 -46.53
N GLY A 850 17.56 -11.25 -46.98
CA GLY A 850 16.42 -11.02 -47.86
C GLY A 850 15.08 -10.87 -47.12
N ILE A 851 15.08 -10.74 -45.78
CA ILE A 851 13.89 -10.64 -44.94
C ILE A 851 13.82 -9.25 -44.28
N VAL A 852 13.21 -8.30 -45.00
CA VAL A 852 12.96 -6.94 -44.51
C VAL A 852 12.25 -6.91 -43.15
N GLY A 853 12.80 -6.13 -42.23
CA GLY A 853 12.31 -5.84 -40.89
C GLY A 853 12.92 -6.70 -39.78
N ASN A 854 13.96 -7.48 -40.08
CA ASN A 854 14.62 -8.35 -39.11
C ASN A 854 15.90 -7.71 -38.51
N ALA A 855 16.60 -8.47 -37.67
CA ALA A 855 17.67 -7.95 -36.84
C ALA A 855 18.96 -7.58 -37.61
N ASP A 856 19.21 -8.17 -38.78
CA ASP A 856 20.44 -7.96 -39.57
C ASP A 856 20.31 -6.92 -40.68
N ASP A 857 19.14 -6.31 -40.85
CA ASP A 857 18.93 -5.13 -41.70
C ASP A 857 19.70 -3.89 -41.21
N TYR A 858 20.28 -3.11 -42.13
CA TYR A 858 20.93 -1.84 -41.80
C TYR A 858 20.99 -0.87 -42.99
N TRP A 859 21.38 0.37 -42.74
CA TRP A 859 21.56 1.42 -43.73
C TRP A 859 23.01 1.86 -43.81
N ARG A 860 23.62 1.71 -44.99
CA ARG A 860 25.01 2.06 -45.25
C ARG A 860 25.15 3.43 -45.90
N ILE A 861 25.85 4.32 -45.22
CA ILE A 861 26.30 5.62 -45.72
C ILE A 861 27.77 5.52 -46.14
N GLN A 862 28.08 5.84 -47.40
CA GLN A 862 29.44 5.77 -47.95
C GLN A 862 30.04 7.16 -48.21
N PRO A 863 30.66 7.81 -47.21
CA PRO A 863 31.24 9.13 -47.39
C PRO A 863 32.43 9.12 -48.36
N THR A 864 32.51 10.12 -49.24
CA THR A 864 33.64 10.33 -50.17
C THR A 864 34.73 11.22 -49.57
N SER A 865 34.45 11.90 -48.46
CA SER A 865 35.40 12.72 -47.69
C SER A 865 35.07 12.68 -46.20
N GLN A 866 36.00 13.11 -45.35
CA GLN A 866 35.78 13.13 -43.89
C GLN A 866 34.59 14.02 -43.48
N PHE A 867 33.93 13.65 -42.38
CA PHE A 867 33.02 14.52 -41.64
C PHE A 867 33.82 15.33 -40.64
N THR A 868 33.73 16.66 -40.73
CA THR A 868 34.43 17.56 -39.81
C THR A 868 33.41 18.25 -38.94
N ILE A 869 33.58 18.16 -37.62
CA ILE A 869 32.70 18.73 -36.61
C ILE A 869 33.46 19.90 -35.96
N THR A 870 32.91 21.09 -36.13
CA THR A 870 33.49 22.37 -35.69
C THR A 870 32.63 23.14 -34.71
N ASP A 871 31.38 22.73 -34.52
CA ASP A 871 30.53 23.11 -33.39
C ASP A 871 30.01 21.83 -32.72
N ALA A 872 29.62 21.89 -31.45
CA ALA A 872 29.22 20.71 -30.67
C ALA A 872 27.93 20.09 -31.22
N VAL A 873 27.90 18.77 -31.43
CA VAL A 873 26.70 18.03 -31.90
C VAL A 873 26.52 16.70 -31.18
N VAL A 874 25.28 16.25 -31.03
CA VAL A 874 24.95 14.85 -30.71
C VAL A 874 24.57 14.15 -32.00
N ILE A 875 25.33 13.13 -32.41
CA ILE A 875 24.96 12.26 -33.53
C ILE A 875 24.48 10.94 -32.96
N ASP A 876 23.18 10.69 -33.07
CA ASP A 876 22.52 9.58 -32.40
C ASP A 876 21.98 8.53 -33.39
N GLY A 877 22.74 7.47 -33.62
CA GLY A 877 22.31 6.35 -34.45
C GLY A 877 21.21 5.48 -33.84
N PHE A 878 20.96 5.56 -32.53
CA PHE A 878 19.86 4.84 -31.88
C PHE A 878 18.48 5.41 -32.23
N SER A 879 18.44 6.63 -32.78
CA SER A 879 17.21 7.21 -33.30
C SER A 879 16.66 6.51 -34.55
N GLN A 880 17.49 5.75 -35.27
CA GLN A 880 17.03 4.94 -36.39
C GLN A 880 16.16 3.79 -35.87
N ALA A 881 14.98 3.61 -36.45
CA ALA A 881 14.09 2.50 -36.10
C ALA A 881 14.80 1.14 -36.21
N GLY A 882 14.69 0.34 -35.15
CA GLY A 882 15.34 -0.97 -35.02
C GLY A 882 16.72 -0.93 -34.36
N SER A 883 17.30 0.25 -34.11
CA SER A 883 18.52 0.34 -33.29
C SER A 883 18.15 0.23 -31.80
N MET A 884 18.96 -0.48 -31.02
CA MET A 884 18.82 -0.55 -29.55
C MET A 884 20.16 -0.72 -28.84
N MET A 885 20.33 -0.02 -27.72
CA MET A 885 21.52 -0.20 -26.87
C MET A 885 21.36 -1.48 -26.04
N GLY A 886 22.23 -2.45 -26.28
CA GLY A 886 22.38 -3.65 -25.44
C GLY A 886 23.33 -3.46 -24.26
N ASP A 887 23.21 -4.33 -23.24
CA ASP A 887 24.18 -4.47 -22.16
C ASP A 887 25.25 -5.51 -22.53
N LEU A 888 26.41 -5.01 -22.97
CA LEU A 888 27.55 -5.86 -23.38
C LEU A 888 28.05 -6.76 -22.24
N TRP A 889 27.97 -6.30 -20.98
CA TRP A 889 28.48 -7.04 -19.82
C TRP A 889 27.52 -8.14 -19.38
N ALA A 890 26.22 -7.96 -19.61
CA ALA A 890 25.22 -9.03 -19.52
C ALA A 890 25.18 -9.94 -20.77
N GLY A 891 26.07 -9.72 -21.75
CA GLY A 891 26.17 -10.52 -22.97
C GLY A 891 25.13 -10.19 -24.04
N THR A 892 24.51 -9.01 -23.97
CA THR A 892 23.53 -8.52 -24.95
C THR A 892 24.20 -7.47 -25.85
N PRO A 893 24.50 -7.78 -27.13
CA PRO A 893 25.07 -6.83 -28.08
C PRO A 893 24.16 -5.61 -28.33
N HIS A 894 24.76 -4.49 -28.73
CA HIS A 894 23.97 -3.39 -29.31
C HIS A 894 23.41 -3.81 -30.68
N GLU A 895 22.17 -3.44 -30.96
CA GLU A 895 21.60 -3.52 -32.30
C GLU A 895 21.82 -2.17 -32.99
N ILE A 896 22.69 -2.14 -34.00
CA ILE A 896 23.06 -0.91 -34.71
C ILE A 896 22.53 -0.99 -36.14
N LYS A 897 21.71 0.00 -36.54
CA LYS A 897 21.14 0.05 -37.90
C LYS A 897 21.82 1.05 -38.83
N VAL A 898 22.66 1.96 -38.32
CA VAL A 898 23.31 2.98 -39.15
C VAL A 898 24.80 2.67 -39.30
N GLU A 899 25.21 2.36 -40.52
CA GLU A 899 26.59 2.03 -40.88
C GLU A 899 27.25 3.16 -41.68
N ILE A 900 28.44 3.57 -41.25
CA ILE A 900 29.31 4.55 -41.91
C ILE A 900 30.51 3.80 -42.49
N ASP A 901 30.42 3.46 -43.77
CA ASP A 901 31.48 2.80 -44.52
C ASP A 901 32.43 3.83 -45.16
N GLY A 902 33.54 4.09 -44.47
CA GLY A 902 34.59 4.99 -44.91
C GLY A 902 35.42 4.49 -46.10
N SER A 903 35.09 3.36 -46.74
CA SER A 903 35.86 2.75 -47.85
C SER A 903 36.15 3.70 -49.02
N GLN A 904 35.30 4.71 -49.24
CA GLN A 904 35.45 5.73 -50.28
C GLN A 904 36.21 7.00 -49.82
N THR A 905 36.47 7.16 -48.51
CA THR A 905 37.26 8.29 -47.98
C THR A 905 38.75 8.09 -48.24
N ASN A 906 39.48 9.16 -48.55
CA ASN A 906 40.94 9.16 -48.69
C ASN A 906 41.69 9.66 -47.44
N THR A 907 40.98 10.08 -46.39
CA THR A 907 41.54 10.59 -45.13
C THR A 907 40.96 9.90 -43.90
N ARG A 908 40.02 10.52 -43.18
CA ARG A 908 39.45 10.10 -41.89
C ARG A 908 37.93 9.93 -42.04
N GLY A 909 37.29 9.22 -41.10
CA GLY A 909 35.83 9.15 -41.00
C GLY A 909 35.29 10.43 -40.37
N PHE A 910 35.20 10.46 -39.04
CA PHE A 910 34.84 11.64 -38.26
C PHE A 910 36.08 12.36 -37.70
N VAL A 911 36.03 13.69 -37.72
CA VAL A 911 37.03 14.57 -37.10
C VAL A 911 36.32 15.61 -36.25
N ILE A 912 36.33 15.42 -34.94
CA ILE A 912 35.90 16.44 -33.98
C ILE A 912 37.08 17.37 -33.75
N SER A 913 36.94 18.62 -34.20
CA SER A 913 37.95 19.66 -33.97
C SER A 913 37.89 20.14 -32.51
N SER A 914 38.88 20.92 -32.08
CA SER A 914 38.85 21.55 -30.74
C SER A 914 37.63 22.46 -30.54
N ALA A 915 37.15 23.10 -31.62
CA ALA A 915 35.96 23.96 -31.58
C ALA A 915 34.65 23.15 -31.46
N GLY A 916 34.64 21.89 -31.90
CA GLY A 916 33.50 20.97 -31.73
C GLY A 916 33.49 20.23 -30.39
N SER A 917 34.17 20.76 -29.36
CA SER A 917 34.15 20.17 -28.01
C SER A 917 32.72 20.21 -27.45
N GLY A 918 32.32 19.20 -26.68
CA GLY A 918 30.95 18.96 -26.23
C GLY A 918 30.14 18.00 -27.11
N SER A 919 30.74 17.45 -28.17
CA SER A 919 30.05 16.53 -29.09
C SER A 919 29.90 15.11 -28.52
N THR A 920 28.83 14.44 -28.92
CA THR A 920 28.59 13.01 -28.66
C THR A 920 28.38 12.26 -29.98
N ILE A 921 29.03 11.10 -30.15
CA ILE A 921 28.74 10.16 -31.24
C ILE A 921 28.34 8.83 -30.63
N ARG A 922 27.14 8.33 -30.95
CA ARG A 922 26.63 7.06 -30.42
C ARG A 922 25.78 6.27 -31.41
N GLY A 923 25.68 4.96 -31.17
CA GLY A 923 24.78 4.07 -31.92
C GLY A 923 25.13 3.89 -33.41
N LEU A 924 26.40 4.09 -33.79
CA LEU A 924 26.86 3.95 -35.18
C LEU A 924 27.85 2.78 -35.34
N ALA A 925 27.82 2.15 -36.52
CA ALA A 925 28.88 1.26 -36.97
C ALA A 925 29.81 2.05 -37.89
N ILE A 926 31.07 2.27 -37.50
CA ILE A 926 31.99 3.17 -38.20
C ILE A 926 33.26 2.42 -38.56
N HIS A 927 33.50 2.22 -39.85
CA HIS A 927 34.65 1.44 -40.29
C HIS A 927 35.26 1.93 -41.60
N SER A 928 36.38 1.31 -41.94
CA SER A 928 37.07 1.39 -43.22
C SER A 928 37.53 2.78 -43.64
N ALA A 929 37.75 3.78 -42.78
CA ALA A 929 38.37 5.04 -43.19
C ALA A 929 39.87 4.86 -43.54
N MET A 930 40.44 5.73 -44.39
CA MET A 930 41.84 5.56 -44.84
C MET A 930 42.89 5.71 -43.71
N THR A 931 42.61 6.49 -42.66
CA THR A 931 43.54 6.71 -41.53
C THR A 931 42.90 6.47 -40.18
N ASN A 932 41.97 7.33 -39.74
CA ASN A 932 41.23 7.14 -38.50
C ASN A 932 39.73 7.09 -38.77
N ASN A 933 39.02 6.15 -38.14
CA ASN A 933 37.54 6.11 -38.22
C ASN A 933 36.95 7.28 -37.43
N ILE A 934 37.47 7.52 -36.23
CA ILE A 934 37.12 8.68 -35.40
C ILE A 934 38.40 9.35 -34.91
N GLN A 935 38.47 10.66 -35.06
CA GLN A 935 39.50 11.49 -34.45
C GLN A 935 38.89 12.58 -33.58
N VAL A 936 39.31 12.64 -32.33
CA VAL A 936 38.85 13.58 -31.30
C VAL A 936 40.00 14.53 -30.97
N ASN A 937 39.80 15.84 -31.18
CA ASN A 937 40.77 16.89 -30.85
C ASN A 937 40.25 17.89 -29.79
N GLY A 938 39.15 17.56 -29.10
CA GLY A 938 38.49 18.37 -28.07
C GLY A 938 37.76 17.48 -27.05
N GLN A 939 37.14 18.04 -26.01
CA GLN A 939 36.35 17.26 -25.04
C GLN A 939 35.10 16.70 -25.74
N SER A 940 34.86 15.39 -25.72
CA SER A 940 33.72 14.76 -26.42
C SER A 940 33.50 13.36 -25.91
N THR A 941 32.28 12.85 -26.07
CA THR A 941 31.88 11.50 -25.69
C THR A 941 31.71 10.63 -26.93
N ILE A 942 32.35 9.46 -26.93
CA ILE A 942 32.12 8.42 -27.94
C ILE A 942 31.59 7.21 -27.19
N GLU A 943 30.35 6.84 -27.42
CA GLU A 943 29.68 5.81 -26.62
C GLU A 943 28.87 4.81 -27.44
N ALA A 944 28.84 3.54 -27.00
CA ALA A 944 27.96 2.50 -27.56
C ALA A 944 28.02 2.36 -29.11
N ASN A 945 29.20 2.57 -29.70
CA ASN A 945 29.43 2.40 -31.14
C ASN A 945 30.14 1.09 -31.46
N TYR A 946 29.97 0.62 -32.70
CA TYR A 946 30.81 -0.42 -33.32
C TYR A 946 31.88 0.24 -34.18
N VAL A 947 33.11 0.35 -33.69
CA VAL A 947 34.20 1.01 -34.43
C VAL A 947 35.18 -0.01 -35.00
N GLY A 948 35.18 -0.11 -36.33
CA GLY A 948 35.91 -1.12 -37.09
C GLY A 948 35.19 -2.46 -37.23
N LEU A 949 33.87 -2.47 -36.98
CA LEU A 949 32.96 -3.58 -37.30
C LEU A 949 31.82 -3.06 -38.19
N THR A 950 31.09 -3.97 -38.83
CA THR A 950 29.83 -3.66 -39.53
C THR A 950 28.69 -3.45 -38.53
N ALA A 951 27.52 -3.00 -39.03
CA ALA A 951 26.28 -2.89 -38.26
C ALA A 951 25.91 -4.17 -37.48
N ASN A 952 26.13 -5.34 -38.09
CA ASN A 952 25.82 -6.65 -37.49
C ASN A 952 26.93 -7.17 -36.55
N GLY A 953 27.93 -6.34 -36.26
CA GLY A 953 29.08 -6.75 -35.44
C GLY A 953 30.06 -7.68 -36.17
N ASP A 954 29.97 -7.81 -37.49
CA ASP A 954 30.88 -8.62 -38.30
C ASP A 954 32.22 -7.91 -38.57
N ASP A 955 33.21 -8.67 -39.02
CA ASP A 955 34.54 -8.12 -39.36
C ASP A 955 34.44 -7.15 -40.54
N ALA A 956 34.74 -5.89 -40.29
CA ALA A 956 35.04 -4.91 -41.32
C ALA A 956 36.55 -4.61 -41.33
N PRO A 957 37.12 -4.15 -42.46
CA PRO A 957 38.45 -3.55 -42.43
C PRO A 957 38.39 -2.33 -41.50
N GLY A 958 39.07 -2.37 -40.34
CA GLY A 958 39.06 -1.31 -39.33
C GLY A 958 39.38 0.07 -39.88
N HIS A 959 40.65 0.51 -39.84
CA HIS A 959 41.13 1.60 -40.70
C HIS A 959 42.00 1.02 -41.82
N ARG A 960 41.99 1.60 -43.03
CA ARG A 960 42.75 1.11 -44.20
C ARG A 960 44.20 1.63 -44.26
N GLY A 961 44.63 2.42 -43.28
CA GLY A 961 45.95 3.05 -43.27
C GLY A 961 47.03 2.17 -42.65
N THR A 962 48.21 2.05 -43.28
CA THR A 962 49.37 1.34 -42.70
C THR A 962 50.31 2.26 -41.92
N ALA A 963 50.07 3.58 -41.93
CA ALA A 963 50.88 4.55 -41.23
C ALA A 963 50.83 4.31 -39.71
N THR A 964 51.98 4.43 -39.03
CA THR A 964 52.10 4.27 -37.57
C THR A 964 51.26 5.26 -36.78
N THR A 965 50.69 6.27 -37.45
CA THR A 965 49.85 7.28 -36.84
C THR A 965 48.35 6.95 -36.81
N SER A 966 47.93 5.93 -37.58
CA SER A 966 46.52 5.53 -37.79
C SER A 966 45.97 4.69 -36.62
N ALA A 967 44.67 4.81 -36.33
CA ALA A 967 43.94 4.01 -35.35
C ALA A 967 42.44 4.00 -35.68
N ASN A 968 41.65 3.08 -35.13
CA ASN A 968 40.19 3.19 -35.24
C ASN A 968 39.70 4.45 -34.52
N ILE A 969 40.11 4.65 -33.27
CA ILE A 969 39.85 5.88 -32.50
C ILE A 969 41.19 6.53 -32.16
N LEU A 970 41.36 7.79 -32.54
CA LEU A 970 42.49 8.64 -32.16
C LEU A 970 42.00 9.81 -31.30
N VAL A 971 42.52 9.91 -30.07
CA VAL A 971 42.32 11.07 -29.18
C VAL A 971 43.63 11.88 -29.14
N ASN A 972 43.60 13.17 -29.49
CA ASN A 972 44.80 13.99 -29.71
C ASN A 972 44.74 15.41 -29.14
N GLY A 973 45.79 15.86 -28.43
CA GLY A 973 46.24 17.28 -28.33
C GLY A 973 45.36 18.27 -27.56
N SER A 974 45.91 18.92 -26.53
CA SER A 974 45.33 20.06 -25.75
C SER A 974 43.90 19.87 -25.24
N VAL A 975 43.56 18.64 -24.83
CA VAL A 975 42.34 18.38 -24.06
C VAL A 975 42.57 18.94 -22.65
N SER A 976 41.83 19.97 -22.26
CA SER A 976 41.43 20.12 -20.86
C SER A 976 40.63 18.85 -20.51
N ALA A 977 40.86 18.28 -19.33
CA ALA A 977 40.32 16.99 -18.90
C ALA A 977 38.87 16.68 -19.36
N GLY A 978 38.55 15.44 -19.79
CA GLY A 978 37.14 15.01 -19.85
C GLY A 978 36.61 14.26 -21.09
N SER A 979 37.41 13.80 -22.05
CA SER A 979 36.87 12.93 -23.13
C SER A 979 36.58 11.52 -22.60
N GLN A 980 35.37 11.01 -22.85
CA GLN A 980 34.92 9.70 -22.38
C GLN A 980 34.70 8.74 -23.56
N LEU A 981 35.27 7.54 -23.47
CA LEU A 981 34.95 6.41 -24.32
C LEU A 981 34.19 5.40 -23.45
N LEU A 982 32.92 5.15 -23.74
CA LEU A 982 32.02 4.31 -22.92
C LEU A 982 31.38 3.20 -23.76
N ASP A 983 31.45 1.96 -23.28
CA ASP A 983 30.71 0.81 -23.84
C ASP A 983 30.81 0.60 -25.36
N ASN A 984 31.89 1.06 -26.01
CA ASN A 984 32.08 0.82 -27.44
C ASN A 984 32.66 -0.57 -27.69
N VAL A 985 32.33 -1.17 -28.83
CA VAL A 985 33.07 -2.32 -29.37
C VAL A 985 34.07 -1.81 -30.41
N VAL A 986 35.36 -1.91 -30.13
CA VAL A 986 36.43 -1.37 -30.99
C VAL A 986 37.34 -2.51 -31.45
N ALA A 987 37.22 -2.92 -32.71
CA ALA A 987 37.93 -4.09 -33.25
C ALA A 987 38.36 -3.92 -34.73
N GLY A 988 39.03 -4.94 -35.28
CA GLY A 988 39.36 -4.97 -36.72
C GLY A 988 40.47 -4.03 -37.19
N ALA A 989 41.16 -3.31 -36.29
CA ALA A 989 42.23 -2.38 -36.67
C ALA A 989 43.45 -3.08 -37.29
N TRP A 990 44.02 -2.50 -38.35
CA TRP A 990 45.26 -2.97 -38.97
C TRP A 990 46.51 -2.67 -38.12
N ASN A 991 46.41 -1.75 -37.16
CA ASN A 991 47.50 -1.38 -36.26
C ASN A 991 47.01 -1.14 -34.81
N LYS A 992 46.05 -0.23 -34.60
CA LYS A 992 45.63 0.20 -33.25
C LYS A 992 44.12 0.39 -33.16
N ASN A 993 43.47 -0.23 -32.16
CA ASN A 993 42.05 0.04 -31.91
C ASN A 993 41.89 1.45 -31.31
N ILE A 994 42.51 1.72 -30.16
CA ILE A 994 42.45 3.03 -29.51
C ILE A 994 43.87 3.59 -29.35
N ARG A 995 44.06 4.83 -29.79
CA ARG A 995 45.29 5.58 -29.60
C ARG A 995 45.03 6.88 -28.86
N ILE A 996 45.76 7.08 -27.76
CA ILE A 996 45.72 8.31 -26.97
C ILE A 996 47.06 9.05 -27.16
N GLY A 997 46.97 10.31 -27.62
CA GLY A 997 48.08 11.24 -27.78
C GLY A 997 48.83 11.23 -29.13
N THR A 998 49.30 12.42 -29.53
CA THR A 998 50.41 12.63 -30.48
C THR A 998 51.52 13.46 -29.81
N ALA A 999 52.53 13.95 -30.55
CA ALA A 999 53.72 14.62 -30.01
C ALA A 999 53.47 15.86 -29.11
N ASN A 1000 52.20 16.30 -28.96
CA ASN A 1000 51.76 17.42 -28.12
C ASN A 1000 50.84 17.02 -26.94
N GLY A 1001 50.71 15.72 -26.61
CA GLY A 1001 50.06 15.23 -25.38
C GLY A 1001 48.51 15.19 -25.35
N ALA A 1002 47.91 14.44 -24.41
CA ALA A 1002 46.46 14.39 -24.11
C ALA A 1002 46.25 14.18 -22.60
N ASN A 1003 45.29 14.88 -21.96
CA ASN A 1003 45.07 14.84 -20.51
C ASN A 1003 43.59 14.49 -20.18
N GLY A 1004 43.34 13.69 -19.13
CA GLY A 1004 42.00 13.48 -18.58
C GLY A 1004 41.09 12.62 -19.46
N VAL A 1005 41.64 11.61 -20.14
CA VAL A 1005 40.86 10.71 -21.00
C VAL A 1005 40.36 9.53 -20.18
N ILE A 1006 39.06 9.24 -20.26
CA ILE A 1006 38.43 8.09 -19.60
C ILE A 1006 38.07 7.05 -20.67
N VAL A 1007 38.51 5.82 -20.47
CA VAL A 1007 38.17 4.65 -21.29
C VAL A 1007 37.59 3.58 -20.38
N GLN A 1008 36.27 3.51 -20.30
CA GLN A 1008 35.55 2.65 -19.35
C GLN A 1008 34.46 1.82 -20.07
N GLY A 1009 34.22 0.59 -19.63
CA GLY A 1009 33.16 -0.27 -20.19
C GLY A 1009 33.37 -0.83 -21.61
N ASN A 1010 34.37 -0.35 -22.37
CA ASN A 1010 34.57 -0.73 -23.77
C ASN A 1010 35.10 -2.16 -24.00
N PHE A 1011 34.59 -2.81 -25.04
CA PHE A 1011 35.04 -4.10 -25.57
C PHE A 1011 36.10 -3.86 -26.66
N VAL A 1012 37.39 -4.01 -26.32
CA VAL A 1012 38.50 -3.67 -27.23
C VAL A 1012 39.18 -4.92 -27.77
N GLY A 1013 39.16 -5.10 -29.09
CA GLY A 1013 39.80 -6.23 -29.78
C GLY A 1013 39.01 -7.55 -29.69
N VAL A 1014 37.78 -7.49 -29.22
CA VAL A 1014 36.82 -8.59 -29.16
C VAL A 1014 35.60 -8.24 -30.00
N ASP A 1015 34.74 -9.21 -30.26
CA ASP A 1015 33.43 -8.96 -30.85
C ASP A 1015 32.41 -8.45 -29.80
N PRO A 1016 31.19 -8.07 -30.20
CA PRO A 1016 30.16 -7.60 -29.26
C PRO A 1016 29.70 -8.61 -28.21
N THR A 1017 30.08 -9.90 -28.33
CA THR A 1017 29.79 -10.94 -27.32
C THR A 1017 30.94 -11.12 -26.32
N GLY A 1018 32.02 -10.34 -26.45
CA GLY A 1018 33.21 -10.44 -25.60
C GLY A 1018 34.13 -11.59 -25.98
N MET A 1019 33.87 -12.29 -27.09
CA MET A 1019 34.71 -13.38 -27.54
C MET A 1019 35.94 -12.87 -28.31
N SER A 1020 37.06 -13.56 -28.11
CA SER A 1020 38.34 -13.28 -28.80
C SER A 1020 38.19 -13.43 -30.31
N ARG A 1021 38.58 -12.40 -31.07
CA ARG A 1021 38.66 -12.44 -32.53
C ARG A 1021 40.07 -12.68 -33.05
N ALA A 1022 40.16 -13.27 -34.24
CA ALA A 1022 41.42 -13.39 -34.97
C ALA A 1022 41.90 -11.98 -35.39
N PRO A 1023 43.16 -11.60 -35.15
CA PRO A 1023 43.66 -10.29 -35.55
C PRO A 1023 43.59 -10.13 -37.07
N GLY A 1024 43.13 -8.96 -37.54
CA GLY A 1024 43.24 -8.57 -38.94
C GLY A 1024 44.68 -8.68 -39.44
N ALA A 1025 44.86 -8.89 -40.75
CA ALA A 1025 46.14 -9.22 -41.40
C ALA A 1025 47.34 -8.47 -40.78
N GLN A 1026 48.21 -9.23 -40.09
CA GLN A 1026 49.32 -8.68 -39.33
C GLN A 1026 50.28 -7.87 -40.21
N THR A 1027 50.49 -6.61 -39.85
CA THR A 1027 51.66 -5.86 -40.32
C THR A 1027 52.84 -6.08 -39.37
N THR A 1028 54.07 -5.96 -39.88
CA THR A 1028 55.32 -6.29 -39.17
C THR A 1028 55.65 -5.44 -37.93
N ASN A 1029 54.73 -4.58 -37.46
CA ASN A 1029 54.95 -3.62 -36.37
C ASN A 1029 54.08 -3.85 -35.11
N GLY A 1030 53.37 -4.97 -35.00
CA GLY A 1030 52.55 -5.33 -33.82
C GLY A 1030 51.21 -4.59 -33.75
N THR A 1031 50.18 -5.30 -33.28
CA THR A 1031 48.81 -4.76 -33.13
C THR A 1031 48.56 -4.39 -31.67
N TYR A 1032 48.04 -3.19 -31.39
CA TYR A 1032 47.73 -2.72 -30.03
C TYR A 1032 46.21 -2.56 -29.83
N GLY A 1033 45.68 -3.05 -28.71
CA GLY A 1033 44.32 -2.73 -28.27
C GLY A 1033 44.22 -1.25 -27.90
N ILE A 1034 44.90 -0.85 -26.83
CA ILE A 1034 45.02 0.55 -26.43
C ILE A 1034 46.51 0.92 -26.40
N ILE A 1035 46.88 2.07 -26.96
CA ILE A 1035 48.24 2.60 -26.87
C ILE A 1035 48.24 4.06 -26.43
N LEU A 1036 49.06 4.33 -25.41
CA LEU A 1036 49.40 5.68 -24.94
C LEU A 1036 50.74 6.12 -25.54
N ARG A 1037 50.91 7.41 -25.80
CA ARG A 1037 52.15 7.99 -26.36
C ARG A 1037 52.70 9.08 -25.44
N ASP A 1038 53.93 9.52 -25.72
CA ASP A 1038 54.63 10.51 -24.90
C ASP A 1038 53.79 11.80 -24.70
N GLY A 1039 53.76 12.30 -23.45
CA GLY A 1039 53.02 13.51 -23.06
C GLY A 1039 51.53 13.28 -22.72
N VAL A 1040 51.13 12.04 -22.45
CA VAL A 1040 49.77 11.71 -21.99
C VAL A 1040 49.74 11.59 -20.47
N ASP A 1041 48.85 12.35 -19.82
CA ASP A 1041 48.70 12.44 -18.37
C ASP A 1041 47.22 12.19 -17.96
N ASP A 1042 46.96 11.81 -16.70
CA ASP A 1042 45.60 11.69 -16.12
C ASP A 1042 44.61 10.81 -16.92
N VAL A 1043 45.06 9.65 -17.42
CA VAL A 1043 44.21 8.70 -18.17
C VAL A 1043 43.67 7.60 -17.28
N VAL A 1044 42.35 7.38 -17.32
CA VAL A 1044 41.67 6.27 -16.66
C VAL A 1044 41.33 5.19 -17.69
N ILE A 1045 41.80 3.95 -17.47
CA ILE A 1045 41.45 2.78 -18.28
C ILE A 1045 40.86 1.73 -17.34
N GLY A 1046 39.60 1.38 -17.56
CA GLY A 1046 38.84 0.53 -16.64
C GLY A 1046 38.28 1.30 -15.43
N GLY A 1047 37.54 0.60 -14.57
CA GLY A 1047 36.80 1.16 -13.43
C GLY A 1047 35.90 0.07 -12.83
N SER A 1048 35.49 0.22 -11.56
CA SER A 1048 34.74 -0.79 -10.79
C SER A 1048 33.31 -0.98 -11.28
#